data_AF-A0A1E7W4X5-F1
#
_entry.id   AF-A0A1E7W4X5-F1
#
_cell.length_a   1.000
_cell.length_b   1.000
_cell.length_c   1.000
_cell.angle_alpha   90.00
_cell.angle_beta   90.00
_cell.angle_gamma   90.00
#
_symmetry.space_group_name_H-M   'P 1'
#
loop_
_entity.id
_entity.type
_entity.pdbx_description
1 polymer ?
#
loop_
_entity_poly.entity_id
_entity_poly.type
_entity_poly.pdbx_seq_one_letter_code
_entity_poly.pdbx_strand_id
1 'polypeptide(L)'
;MLPDDLSRAVMVGRVWCKDGPCVVAVRNGEVFDISAHAPTMSDLLERDDALEIARSAPGASLGPVQQLLADAMARNADDDTPKLLAPCDLQAVKACGVTFAVSLLERVIEEQAKGVPARAAELRAEIQTIIGSDLSAIRPGSDEAQKLKESLIARGIWSQYMEVGIGKDAEVFSKSQPMASVASGADVGLHPDSKWNNPEPEIVLAVNSRAQVRGATLGNDVNLRDIEGRSALLLGKAKDNNGSCAIGPFIRLFDEHFTIDTVRNAEVRMLIEGQDDDFRLEGSSRMREISRDPLDLVAQTCGPHHQYPDGFMLFLGTMFSPIKDRDAAGGGFTHHLGDRVTIATPSLGALVNTVQRSDQITPWTYGTRALLNRARGTEVVTPSAAQPKPGTTFEQPIYPSLAGKRVVVTGGGSGIGAGMVEAFARQGARVHFLDIAEADSQALQVKLAGLAVPPLFVPCDLTNLATVAKVFADIGPVDVLINNAANDDRHSLAEVTPQYWENRMAVNLRHQYFCAQAVAPGMQAQGDGVILNFGSISWHLALPDLTLYMTAKAAIEGMTRGLARDLGQHNVRVNCIVPGGVRTPRQEALWHTPEEEARILAGQCLKARVEVDDVAALALFLASDSARRCSGRDYYVDAGWYGA
;
A
#
# COMPACT_ATOMS: atom_id res chain seq x y z
N MET A 1 31.98 -7.29 6.50
CA MET A 1 30.78 -6.55 6.04
C MET A 1 31.12 -5.35 5.17
N LEU A 2 32.29 -4.72 5.32
CA LEU A 2 32.76 -3.67 4.42
C LEU A 2 33.69 -4.24 3.34
N PRO A 3 33.93 -3.53 2.23
CA PRO A 3 34.93 -3.91 1.23
C PRO A 3 36.35 -4.03 1.83
N ASP A 4 37.16 -4.91 1.26
CA ASP A 4 38.55 -5.15 1.70
C ASP A 4 39.43 -3.91 1.53
N ASP A 5 39.12 -3.07 0.53
CA ASP A 5 39.81 -1.82 0.21
C ASP A 5 39.05 -0.57 0.70
N LEU A 6 38.49 -0.64 1.91
CA LEU A 6 37.69 0.42 2.53
C LEU A 6 38.29 1.83 2.43
N SER A 7 39.62 1.97 2.51
CA SER A 7 40.30 3.27 2.42
C SER A 7 40.15 3.97 1.06
N ARG A 8 39.76 3.24 0.02
CA ARG A 8 39.50 3.74 -1.34
C ARG A 8 38.04 3.67 -1.73
N ALA A 9 37.20 3.01 -0.92
CA ALA A 9 35.81 2.81 -1.25
C ALA A 9 35.01 4.09 -0.99
N VAL A 10 34.35 4.60 -2.04
CA VAL A 10 33.33 5.65 -1.90
C VAL A 10 31.97 4.98 -1.81
N MET A 11 31.40 4.96 -0.59
CA MET A 11 30.15 4.28 -0.32
C MET A 11 29.07 5.26 0.12
N VAL A 12 27.86 5.02 -0.37
CA VAL A 12 26.67 5.78 -0.01
C VAL A 12 25.55 4.82 0.40
N GLY A 13 24.65 5.28 1.25
CA GLY A 13 23.54 4.45 1.70
C GLY A 13 22.45 5.27 2.34
N ARG A 14 21.61 4.57 3.10
CA ARG A 14 20.51 5.18 3.84
C ARG A 14 20.49 4.70 5.27
N VAL A 15 20.19 5.62 6.19
CA VAL A 15 20.08 5.34 7.62
C VAL A 15 18.81 6.01 8.12
N TRP A 16 18.05 5.33 8.96
CA TRP A 16 16.97 5.93 9.72
C TRP A 16 17.58 6.70 10.89
N CYS A 17 17.59 8.03 10.78
CA CYS A 17 17.96 8.94 11.86
C CYS A 17 16.73 9.26 12.74
N LYS A 18 16.92 10.06 13.79
CA LYS A 18 15.87 10.50 14.72
C LYS A 18 14.58 10.99 14.02
N ASP A 19 14.73 11.80 12.98
CA ASP A 19 13.58 12.42 12.31
C ASP A 19 13.06 11.60 11.11
N GLY A 20 13.69 10.45 10.79
CA GLY A 20 13.41 9.60 9.61
C GLY A 20 14.63 9.35 8.71
N PRO A 21 14.46 8.89 7.45
CA PRO A 21 15.56 8.44 6.61
C PRO A 21 16.49 9.58 6.18
N CYS A 22 17.79 9.30 6.21
CA CYS A 22 18.89 10.15 5.80
C CYS A 22 19.68 9.47 4.68
N VAL A 23 20.16 10.25 3.73
CA VAL A 23 21.19 9.81 2.77
C VAL A 23 22.54 9.97 3.43
N VAL A 24 23.36 8.92 3.43
CA VAL A 24 24.65 8.92 4.10
C VAL A 24 25.80 8.61 3.16
N ALA A 25 26.98 9.15 3.46
CA ALA A 25 28.25 8.74 2.87
C ALA A 25 29.15 8.12 3.93
N VAL A 26 29.90 7.07 3.57
CA VAL A 26 30.89 6.45 4.45
C VAL A 26 32.29 6.89 4.00
N ARG A 27 33.06 7.47 4.92
CA ARG A 27 34.41 7.99 4.66
C ARG A 27 35.31 7.62 5.82
N ASN A 28 36.47 7.02 5.54
CA ASN A 28 37.46 6.67 6.57
C ASN A 28 36.89 5.86 7.75
N GLY A 29 35.88 5.01 7.50
CA GLY A 29 35.21 4.22 8.54
C GLY A 29 34.16 4.98 9.37
N GLU A 30 33.79 6.20 8.97
CA GLU A 30 32.79 7.01 9.65
C GLU A 30 31.61 7.34 8.71
N VAL A 31 30.40 7.42 9.27
CA VAL A 31 29.16 7.64 8.52
C VAL A 31 28.74 9.10 8.67
N PHE A 32 28.50 9.79 7.56
CA PHE A 32 28.09 11.19 7.54
C PHE A 32 26.72 11.35 6.89
N ASP A 33 25.80 12.07 7.55
CA ASP A 33 24.53 12.49 6.97
C ASP A 33 24.76 13.61 5.95
N ILE A 34 24.51 13.31 4.67
CA ILE A 34 24.67 14.22 3.54
C ILE A 34 23.30 14.63 2.94
N SER A 35 22.21 14.43 3.68
CA SER A 35 20.84 14.71 3.20
C SER A 35 20.61 16.17 2.80
N ALA A 36 21.39 17.10 3.37
CA ALA A 36 21.36 18.52 2.99
C ALA A 36 21.84 18.78 1.55
N HIS A 37 22.61 17.86 0.97
CA HIS A 37 23.16 17.95 -0.39
C HIS A 37 22.38 17.09 -1.39
N ALA A 38 21.79 15.99 -0.93
CA ALA A 38 20.92 15.11 -1.69
C ALA A 38 19.81 14.55 -0.77
N PRO A 39 18.57 15.06 -0.88
CA PRO A 39 17.47 14.64 0.00
C PRO A 39 17.09 13.17 -0.13
N THR A 40 17.35 12.58 -1.30
CA THR A 40 17.11 11.16 -1.60
C THR A 40 18.32 10.55 -2.29
N MET A 41 18.44 9.22 -2.24
CA MET A 41 19.43 8.48 -3.00
C MET A 41 19.19 8.66 -4.50
N SER A 42 17.93 8.71 -4.94
CA SER A 42 17.61 9.04 -6.34
C SER A 42 18.24 10.37 -6.75
N ASP A 43 18.02 11.44 -5.96
CA ASP A 43 18.63 12.75 -6.22
C ASP A 43 20.17 12.66 -6.25
N LEU A 44 20.78 11.90 -5.32
CA LEU A 44 22.23 11.74 -5.29
C LEU A 44 22.75 11.08 -6.57
N LEU A 45 22.12 9.98 -7.01
CA LEU A 45 22.56 9.23 -8.18
C LEU A 45 22.28 9.95 -9.51
N GLU A 46 21.27 10.83 -9.54
CA GLU A 46 20.99 11.70 -10.69
C GLU A 46 22.06 12.74 -10.94
N ARG A 47 22.81 13.13 -9.91
CA ARG A 47 23.79 14.20 -10.01
C ARG A 47 25.09 13.76 -10.68
N ASP A 48 25.63 14.63 -11.53
CA ASP A 48 26.92 14.39 -12.16
C ASP A 48 28.08 14.46 -11.15
N ASP A 49 27.95 15.29 -10.11
CA ASP A 49 28.92 15.48 -9.02
C ASP A 49 28.69 14.53 -7.81
N ALA A 50 27.90 13.46 -7.97
CA ALA A 50 27.58 12.51 -6.90
C ALA A 50 28.82 11.97 -6.16
N LEU A 51 29.89 11.68 -6.90
CA LEU A 51 31.15 11.17 -6.35
C LEU A 51 31.86 12.21 -5.48
N GLU A 52 31.85 13.48 -5.90
CA GLU A 52 32.43 14.58 -5.13
C GLU A 52 31.63 14.80 -3.85
N ILE A 53 30.30 14.82 -3.94
CA ILE A 53 29.41 14.91 -2.77
C ILE A 53 29.69 13.77 -1.79
N ALA A 54 29.76 12.54 -2.28
CA ALA A 54 30.04 11.38 -1.44
C ALA A 54 31.43 11.43 -0.81
N ARG A 55 32.43 12.07 -1.44
CA ARG A 55 33.80 12.20 -0.93
C ARG A 55 33.99 13.34 0.08
N SER A 56 33.34 14.50 -0.12
CA SER A 56 33.72 15.72 0.60
C SER A 56 32.57 16.55 1.18
N ALA A 57 31.31 16.34 0.77
CA ALA A 57 30.21 17.17 1.24
C ALA A 57 30.13 17.15 2.78
N PRO A 58 30.03 18.30 3.45
CA PRO A 58 29.91 18.34 4.89
C PRO A 58 28.63 17.65 5.36
N GLY A 59 28.66 17.10 6.57
CA GLY A 59 27.54 16.35 7.14
C GLY A 59 27.76 16.07 8.62
N ALA A 60 26.67 15.85 9.35
CA ALA A 60 26.77 15.42 10.74
C ALA A 60 27.29 13.98 10.78
N SER A 61 28.28 13.70 11.65
CA SER A 61 28.72 12.32 11.88
C SER A 61 27.63 11.55 12.64
N LEU A 62 27.31 10.37 12.14
CA LEU A 62 26.45 9.37 12.79
C LEU A 62 27.27 8.30 13.52
N GLY A 63 28.61 8.48 13.57
CA GLY A 63 29.54 7.57 14.24
C GLY A 63 30.20 6.54 13.32
N PRO A 64 30.95 5.59 13.91
CA PRO A 64 31.71 4.59 13.16
C PRO A 64 30.80 3.63 12.38
N VAL A 65 31.14 3.35 11.13
CA VAL A 65 30.35 2.45 10.26
C VAL A 65 30.31 1.02 10.81
N GLN A 66 31.37 0.57 11.49
CA GLN A 66 31.41 -0.74 12.13
C GLN A 66 30.39 -0.84 13.27
N GLN A 67 30.17 0.24 14.01
CA GLN A 67 29.17 0.28 15.07
C GLN A 67 27.76 0.22 14.47
N LEU A 68 27.48 1.02 13.44
CA LEU A 68 26.20 0.97 12.72
C LEU A 68 25.87 -0.43 12.18
N LEU A 69 26.86 -1.11 11.61
CA LEU A 69 26.70 -2.49 11.13
C LEU A 69 26.51 -3.48 12.27
N ALA A 70 27.23 -3.32 13.38
CA ALA A 70 27.08 -4.16 14.56
C ALA A 70 25.70 -4.01 15.20
N ASP A 71 25.20 -2.78 15.31
CA ASP A 71 23.85 -2.49 15.82
C ASP A 71 22.76 -3.08 14.92
N ALA A 72 22.95 -3.02 13.60
CA ALA A 72 22.08 -3.67 12.64
C ALA A 72 22.06 -5.20 12.81
N MET A 73 23.20 -5.84 13.09
CA MET A 73 23.26 -7.28 13.35
C MET A 73 22.65 -7.67 14.72
N ALA A 74 22.86 -6.83 15.73
CA ALA A 74 22.33 -7.04 17.08
C ALA A 74 20.82 -6.79 17.18
N ARG A 75 20.22 -6.18 16.14
CA ARG A 75 18.80 -5.79 16.11
C ARG A 75 18.45 -4.85 17.27
N ASN A 76 19.36 -3.92 17.57
CA ASN A 76 19.16 -2.97 18.66
C ASN A 76 17.89 -2.14 18.40
N ALA A 77 16.93 -2.26 19.32
CA ALA A 77 15.58 -1.71 19.18
C ALA A 77 15.44 -0.27 19.71
N ASP A 78 16.52 0.35 20.16
CA ASP A 78 16.47 1.70 20.73
C ASP A 78 16.08 2.72 19.65
N ASP A 79 15.06 3.53 19.94
CA ASP A 79 14.50 4.49 19.00
C ASP A 79 15.45 5.67 18.73
N ASP A 80 16.39 5.93 19.64
CA ASP A 80 17.40 6.98 19.48
C ASP A 80 18.65 6.52 18.72
N THR A 81 18.76 5.23 18.36
CA THR A 81 19.91 4.70 17.60
C THR A 81 19.69 4.73 16.08
N PRO A 82 20.67 5.19 15.28
CA PRO A 82 20.56 5.17 13.83
C PRO A 82 20.41 3.73 13.28
N LYS A 83 19.39 3.48 12.45
CA LYS A 83 19.09 2.13 11.92
C LYS A 83 19.43 2.04 10.44
N LEU A 84 20.22 1.04 10.03
CA LEU A 84 20.58 0.87 8.61
C LEU A 84 19.33 0.57 7.76
N LEU A 85 19.22 1.24 6.61
CA LEU A 85 18.16 1.01 5.61
C LEU A 85 18.76 0.42 4.33
N ALA A 86 17.94 -0.19 3.48
CA ALA A 86 18.35 -0.51 2.12
C ALA A 86 18.83 0.78 1.43
N PRO A 87 19.94 0.76 0.67
CA PRO A 87 20.59 1.97 0.18
C PRO A 87 19.85 2.63 -0.99
N CYS A 88 18.64 2.19 -1.34
CA CYS A 88 17.77 2.77 -2.36
C CYS A 88 16.48 3.35 -1.75
N ASP A 89 15.85 4.29 -2.43
CA ASP A 89 14.53 4.85 -2.08
C ASP A 89 13.53 4.83 -3.23
N LEU A 90 13.53 5.84 -4.09
CA LEU A 90 12.54 6.06 -5.14
C LEU A 90 12.79 5.18 -6.36
N GLN A 91 14.00 4.62 -6.49
CA GLN A 91 14.37 3.74 -7.58
C GLN A 91 13.42 2.54 -7.68
N ALA A 92 12.97 2.23 -8.90
CA ALA A 92 12.28 0.97 -9.16
C ALA A 92 13.23 -0.22 -8.87
N VAL A 93 12.75 -1.28 -8.23
CA VAL A 93 13.56 -2.47 -7.98
C VAL A 93 13.24 -3.53 -9.02
N LYS A 94 14.21 -3.80 -9.90
CA LYS A 94 14.10 -4.71 -11.04
C LYS A 94 15.06 -5.87 -10.88
N ALA A 95 14.69 -7.00 -11.44
CA ALA A 95 15.57 -8.16 -11.52
C ALA A 95 15.56 -8.76 -12.92
N CYS A 96 16.73 -9.22 -13.32
CA CYS A 96 16.90 -10.05 -14.47
C CYS A 96 16.68 -11.51 -14.07
N GLY A 97 15.77 -12.17 -14.77
CA GLY A 97 15.62 -13.61 -14.68
C GLY A 97 16.85 -14.34 -15.22
N VAL A 98 16.84 -15.66 -15.09
CA VAL A 98 18.02 -16.54 -15.19
C VAL A 98 19.06 -16.09 -16.21
N THR A 99 20.12 -15.45 -15.71
CA THR A 99 21.18 -14.86 -16.52
C THR A 99 22.38 -15.78 -16.70
N PHE A 100 22.32 -17.02 -16.23
CA PHE A 100 23.43 -17.96 -16.35
C PHE A 100 22.96 -19.27 -16.98
N ALA A 101 23.73 -19.77 -17.94
CA ALA A 101 23.43 -20.98 -18.70
C ALA A 101 23.16 -22.20 -17.82
N VAL A 102 23.93 -22.38 -16.75
CA VAL A 102 23.77 -23.50 -15.82
C VAL A 102 22.45 -23.39 -15.05
N SER A 103 22.12 -22.20 -14.57
CA SER A 103 20.87 -21.95 -13.86
C SER A 103 19.65 -22.06 -14.76
N LEU A 104 19.81 -21.79 -16.07
CA LEU A 104 18.74 -21.91 -17.05
C LEU A 104 18.26 -23.36 -17.12
N LEU A 105 19.22 -24.30 -17.21
CA LEU A 105 18.94 -25.73 -17.22
C LEU A 105 18.19 -26.14 -15.96
N GLU A 106 18.65 -25.68 -14.80
CA GLU A 106 18.01 -25.98 -13.53
C GLU A 106 16.56 -25.47 -13.49
N ARG A 107 16.28 -24.26 -13.99
CA ARG A 107 14.91 -23.74 -14.02
C ARG A 107 13.98 -24.48 -15.00
N VAL A 108 14.52 -24.94 -16.13
CA VAL A 108 13.78 -25.80 -17.08
C VAL A 108 13.44 -27.15 -16.41
N ILE A 109 14.38 -27.72 -15.67
CA ILE A 109 14.18 -28.94 -14.90
C ILE A 109 13.09 -28.73 -13.83
N GLU A 110 13.14 -27.62 -13.08
CA GLU A 110 12.17 -27.26 -12.04
C GLU A 110 10.74 -27.10 -12.60
N GLU A 111 10.59 -26.40 -13.71
CA GLU A 111 9.29 -26.22 -14.39
C GLU A 111 8.71 -27.56 -14.83
N GLN A 112 9.51 -28.36 -15.54
CA GLN A 112 9.05 -29.66 -16.02
C GLN A 112 8.78 -30.64 -14.88
N ALA A 113 9.45 -30.46 -13.74
CA ALA A 113 9.18 -31.18 -12.51
C ALA A 113 7.89 -30.73 -11.80
N LYS A 114 7.35 -29.54 -12.12
CA LYS A 114 6.13 -28.94 -11.51
C LYS A 114 6.17 -28.89 -9.98
N GLY A 115 7.33 -28.59 -9.41
CA GLY A 115 7.51 -28.52 -7.94
C GLY A 115 7.66 -29.86 -7.25
N VAL A 116 7.98 -30.95 -7.97
CA VAL A 116 8.21 -32.29 -7.41
C VAL A 116 9.71 -32.64 -7.46
N PRO A 117 10.43 -32.68 -6.32
CA PRO A 117 11.89 -32.87 -6.29
C PRO A 117 12.39 -34.15 -6.99
N ALA A 118 11.72 -35.29 -6.79
CA ALA A 118 12.14 -36.56 -7.40
C ALA A 118 12.15 -36.52 -8.93
N ARG A 119 11.19 -35.82 -9.54
CA ARG A 119 11.08 -35.67 -11.00
C ARG A 119 12.19 -34.78 -11.57
N ALA A 120 12.67 -33.81 -10.79
CA ALA A 120 13.77 -32.94 -11.20
C ALA A 120 15.08 -33.72 -11.39
N ALA A 121 15.35 -34.73 -10.55
CA ALA A 121 16.56 -35.54 -10.64
C ALA A 121 16.63 -36.36 -11.94
N GLU A 122 15.50 -36.95 -12.39
CA GLU A 122 15.42 -37.73 -13.63
C GLU A 122 15.63 -36.84 -14.87
N LEU A 123 14.94 -35.69 -14.92
CA LEU A 123 15.04 -34.72 -16.02
C LEU A 123 16.46 -34.16 -16.18
N ARG A 124 17.18 -33.96 -15.06
CA ARG A 124 18.57 -33.48 -15.09
C ARG A 124 19.50 -34.43 -15.86
N ALA A 125 19.35 -35.73 -15.66
CA ALA A 125 20.17 -36.74 -16.35
C ALA A 125 19.86 -36.78 -17.87
N GLU A 126 18.60 -36.62 -18.24
CA GLU A 126 18.15 -36.60 -19.63
C GLU A 126 18.68 -35.37 -20.39
N ILE A 127 18.51 -34.18 -19.81
CA ILE A 127 18.89 -32.91 -20.44
C ILE A 127 20.42 -32.79 -20.63
N GLN A 128 21.22 -33.24 -19.66
CA GLN A 128 22.69 -33.26 -19.77
C GLN A 128 23.19 -34.10 -20.94
N THR A 129 22.50 -35.20 -21.27
CA THR A 129 22.88 -36.08 -22.39
C THR A 129 22.63 -35.42 -23.75
N ILE A 130 21.66 -34.50 -23.82
CA ILE A 130 21.13 -33.97 -25.09
C ILE A 130 21.83 -32.68 -25.53
N ILE A 131 22.18 -31.81 -24.58
CA ILE A 131 22.64 -30.45 -24.87
C ILE A 131 24.16 -30.38 -25.16
N GLY A 132 24.95 -31.36 -24.72
CA GLY A 132 26.40 -31.32 -24.90
C GLY A 132 27.05 -30.20 -24.06
N SER A 133 28.38 -30.14 -24.07
CA SER A 133 29.14 -29.65 -22.91
C SER A 133 29.30 -28.14 -22.73
N ASP A 134 28.70 -27.22 -23.50
CA ASP A 134 28.77 -25.81 -23.07
C ASP A 134 27.72 -24.83 -23.64
N LEU A 135 26.57 -24.71 -22.95
CA LEU A 135 25.63 -23.60 -23.16
C LEU A 135 26.24 -22.22 -22.85
N SER A 136 27.29 -22.15 -22.02
CA SER A 136 27.89 -20.86 -21.63
C SER A 136 28.65 -20.17 -22.77
N ALA A 137 29.03 -20.91 -23.80
CA ALA A 137 29.70 -20.39 -24.99
C ALA A 137 28.75 -19.74 -26.01
N ILE A 138 27.43 -19.92 -25.84
CA ILE A 138 26.42 -19.43 -26.78
C ILE A 138 26.00 -18.02 -26.38
N ARG A 139 26.21 -17.05 -27.27
CA ARG A 139 25.75 -15.67 -27.07
C ARG A 139 24.23 -15.62 -27.24
N PRO A 140 23.47 -15.11 -26.25
CA PRO A 140 22.02 -14.98 -26.37
C PRO A 140 21.62 -14.11 -27.56
N GLY A 141 20.57 -14.54 -28.28
CA GLY A 141 20.08 -13.85 -29.48
C GLY A 141 20.96 -13.99 -30.73
N SER A 142 22.03 -14.79 -30.71
CA SER A 142 22.85 -15.06 -31.89
C SER A 142 22.23 -16.10 -32.84
N ASP A 143 22.76 -16.20 -34.05
CA ASP A 143 22.35 -17.21 -35.03
C ASP A 143 22.57 -18.64 -34.49
N GLU A 144 23.63 -18.87 -33.71
CA GLU A 144 23.91 -20.14 -33.03
C GLU A 144 22.84 -20.46 -31.97
N ALA A 145 22.45 -19.46 -31.16
CA ALA A 145 21.38 -19.62 -30.18
C ALA A 145 20.04 -19.96 -30.85
N GLN A 146 19.75 -19.32 -31.99
CA GLN A 146 18.54 -19.58 -32.75
C GLN A 146 18.53 -21.00 -33.35
N LYS A 147 19.66 -21.48 -33.89
CA LYS A 147 19.80 -22.87 -34.35
C LYS A 147 19.64 -23.88 -33.22
N LEU A 148 20.17 -23.57 -32.03
CA LEU A 148 19.98 -24.43 -30.86
C LEU A 148 18.49 -24.46 -30.44
N LYS A 149 17.82 -23.32 -30.42
CA LYS A 149 16.38 -23.22 -30.16
C LYS A 149 15.56 -24.06 -31.14
N GLU A 150 15.81 -23.93 -32.44
CA GLU A 150 15.14 -24.73 -33.47
C GLU A 150 15.37 -26.25 -33.27
N SER A 151 16.60 -26.65 -32.93
CA SER A 151 16.94 -28.04 -32.61
C SER A 151 16.19 -28.57 -31.39
N LEU A 152 16.10 -27.79 -30.31
CA LEU A 152 15.40 -28.17 -29.08
C LEU A 152 13.87 -28.25 -29.28
N ILE A 153 13.30 -27.34 -30.09
CA ILE A 153 11.89 -27.41 -30.50
C ILE A 153 11.63 -28.67 -31.33
N ALA A 154 12.48 -28.96 -32.32
CA ALA A 154 12.33 -30.14 -33.17
C ALA A 154 12.42 -31.47 -32.39
N ARG A 155 13.15 -31.48 -31.27
CA ARG A 155 13.27 -32.64 -30.37
C ARG A 155 12.15 -32.72 -29.31
N GLY A 156 11.29 -31.71 -29.21
CA GLY A 156 10.17 -31.67 -28.26
C GLY A 156 10.57 -31.34 -26.81
N ILE A 157 11.75 -30.75 -26.60
CA ILE A 157 12.34 -30.50 -25.27
C ILE A 157 12.37 -29.00 -24.94
N TRP A 158 11.80 -28.17 -25.82
CA TRP A 158 11.78 -26.72 -25.64
C TRP A 158 10.94 -26.30 -24.43
N SER A 159 11.54 -25.52 -23.54
CA SER A 159 10.85 -24.77 -22.48
C SER A 159 10.91 -23.27 -22.79
N GLN A 160 9.83 -22.56 -22.48
CA GLN A 160 9.79 -21.09 -22.61
C GLN A 160 10.84 -20.40 -21.73
N TYR A 161 11.26 -21.00 -20.61
CA TYR A 161 12.34 -20.45 -19.80
C TYR A 161 13.68 -20.46 -20.51
N MET A 162 13.90 -21.34 -21.50
CA MET A 162 15.13 -21.27 -22.30
C MET A 162 15.20 -20.00 -23.14
N GLU A 163 14.05 -19.41 -23.49
CA GLU A 163 14.01 -18.10 -24.15
C GLU A 163 14.72 -17.04 -23.30
N VAL A 164 14.62 -17.14 -21.97
CA VAL A 164 15.26 -16.20 -21.05
C VAL A 164 16.78 -16.23 -21.16
N GLY A 165 17.36 -17.43 -21.29
CA GLY A 165 18.82 -17.61 -21.26
C GLY A 165 19.50 -17.53 -22.61
N ILE A 166 18.85 -17.98 -23.69
CA ILE A 166 19.44 -18.02 -25.05
C ILE A 166 18.69 -17.15 -26.07
N GLY A 167 17.47 -16.71 -25.75
CA GLY A 167 16.68 -15.82 -26.60
C GLY A 167 17.27 -14.41 -26.68
N LYS A 168 16.72 -13.61 -27.60
CA LYS A 168 17.18 -12.25 -27.87
C LYS A 168 16.98 -11.33 -26.66
N ASP A 169 15.81 -11.41 -26.05
CA ASP A 169 15.38 -10.48 -25.01
C ASP A 169 15.67 -11.07 -23.62
N ALA A 170 16.23 -10.24 -22.73
CA ALA A 170 16.41 -10.57 -21.33
C ALA A 170 15.06 -10.56 -20.62
N GLU A 171 14.85 -11.52 -19.71
CA GLU A 171 13.71 -11.48 -18.79
C GLU A 171 13.98 -10.41 -17.74
N VAL A 172 13.24 -9.30 -17.80
CA VAL A 172 13.31 -8.25 -16.79
C VAL A 172 11.95 -8.13 -16.12
N PHE A 173 11.89 -8.29 -14.81
CA PHE A 173 10.65 -8.22 -14.03
C PHE A 173 10.77 -7.26 -12.84
N SER A 174 9.62 -6.86 -12.29
CA SER A 174 9.57 -6.07 -11.06
C SER A 174 9.87 -6.99 -9.87
N LYS A 175 10.95 -6.69 -9.14
CA LYS A 175 11.38 -7.51 -8.01
C LYS A 175 10.75 -7.06 -6.69
N SER A 176 10.52 -5.77 -6.51
CA SER A 176 9.74 -5.23 -5.41
C SER A 176 9.36 -3.77 -5.70
N GLN A 177 8.52 -3.20 -4.86
CA GLN A 177 8.19 -1.77 -4.90
C GLN A 177 9.34 -0.92 -4.36
N PRO A 178 9.48 0.35 -4.80
CA PRO A 178 10.40 1.31 -4.18
C PRO A 178 10.24 1.35 -2.65
N MET A 179 11.35 1.45 -1.93
CA MET A 179 11.46 1.37 -0.45
C MET A 179 11.03 0.06 0.23
N ALA A 180 10.59 -0.98 -0.51
CA ALA A 180 10.17 -2.25 0.09
C ALA A 180 11.34 -3.21 0.42
N SER A 181 12.50 -3.05 -0.22
CA SER A 181 13.69 -3.84 0.07
C SER A 181 14.21 -3.59 1.48
N VAL A 182 14.66 -4.64 2.17
CA VAL A 182 15.20 -4.54 3.53
C VAL A 182 16.73 -4.38 3.54
N ALA A 183 17.28 -3.86 4.64
CA ALA A 183 18.70 -3.64 4.80
C ALA A 183 19.46 -4.91 5.24
N SER A 184 20.78 -4.83 5.29
CA SER A 184 21.56 -5.82 6.03
C SER A 184 21.19 -5.79 7.52
N GLY A 185 21.02 -6.97 8.12
CA GLY A 185 20.64 -7.17 9.53
C GLY A 185 19.14 -7.37 9.73
N ALA A 186 18.34 -6.96 8.75
CA ALA A 186 16.90 -7.17 8.76
C ALA A 186 16.52 -8.61 8.39
N ASP A 187 15.29 -8.97 8.75
CA ASP A 187 14.68 -10.22 8.31
C ASP A 187 14.22 -10.14 6.86
N VAL A 188 14.47 -11.21 6.09
CA VAL A 188 13.86 -11.46 4.79
C VAL A 188 12.69 -12.44 4.95
N GLY A 189 11.66 -12.30 4.13
CA GLY A 189 10.35 -12.92 4.36
C GLY A 189 9.99 -13.99 3.34
N LEU A 190 9.68 -15.19 3.82
CA LEU A 190 9.06 -16.27 3.03
C LEU A 190 7.54 -16.13 3.05
N HIS A 191 6.88 -16.29 1.90
CA HIS A 191 5.42 -16.36 1.88
C HIS A 191 4.93 -17.62 2.64
N PRO A 192 3.89 -17.53 3.50
CA PRO A 192 3.31 -18.66 4.24
C PRO A 192 3.06 -19.95 3.46
N ASP A 193 2.58 -19.78 2.22
CA ASP A 193 2.25 -20.90 1.33
C ASP A 193 3.46 -21.56 0.68
N SER A 194 4.65 -20.96 0.75
CA SER A 194 5.85 -21.51 0.12
C SER A 194 6.45 -22.61 0.98
N LYS A 195 6.66 -23.77 0.37
CA LYS A 195 7.28 -24.97 0.97
C LYS A 195 8.64 -25.29 0.37
N TRP A 196 9.00 -24.63 -0.73
CA TRP A 196 10.28 -24.79 -1.39
C TRP A 196 10.78 -23.41 -1.84
N ASN A 197 11.86 -22.95 -1.21
CA ASN A 197 12.41 -21.62 -1.40
C ASN A 197 13.93 -21.61 -1.19
N ASN A 198 14.61 -20.59 -1.70
CA ASN A 198 16.04 -20.45 -1.58
C ASN A 198 16.46 -18.98 -1.67
N PRO A 199 17.68 -18.65 -1.20
CA PRO A 199 18.23 -17.34 -1.45
C PRO A 199 18.86 -17.31 -2.84
N GLU A 200 18.81 -16.15 -3.48
CA GLU A 200 19.50 -15.88 -4.73
C GLU A 200 20.51 -14.73 -4.50
N PRO A 201 21.81 -15.06 -4.34
CA PRO A 201 22.85 -14.09 -4.08
C PRO A 201 23.26 -13.35 -5.34
N GLU A 202 23.11 -12.03 -5.35
CA GLU A 202 23.26 -11.23 -6.56
C GLU A 202 24.08 -9.95 -6.36
N ILE A 203 24.63 -9.45 -7.47
CA ILE A 203 25.05 -8.04 -7.57
C ILE A 203 23.88 -7.23 -8.09
N VAL A 204 23.67 -6.07 -7.47
CA VAL A 204 22.65 -5.11 -7.84
C VAL A 204 23.32 -3.84 -8.37
N LEU A 205 23.00 -3.43 -9.59
CA LEU A 205 23.46 -2.16 -10.15
C LEU A 205 22.56 -1.02 -9.70
N ALA A 206 23.16 0.11 -9.34
CA ALA A 206 22.44 1.35 -9.08
C ALA A 206 22.47 2.21 -10.35
N VAL A 207 21.31 2.40 -10.99
CA VAL A 207 21.18 3.05 -12.31
C VAL A 207 20.33 4.31 -12.19
N ASN A 208 20.78 5.41 -12.79
CA ASN A 208 20.02 6.66 -12.81
C ASN A 208 18.98 6.68 -13.95
N SER A 209 18.18 7.73 -14.01
CA SER A 209 17.11 7.97 -14.99
C SER A 209 17.57 8.02 -16.44
N ARG A 210 18.86 8.30 -16.66
CA ARG A 210 19.52 8.34 -17.96
C ARG A 210 20.11 6.97 -18.36
N ALA A 211 19.74 5.90 -17.65
CA ALA A 211 20.28 4.55 -17.81
C ALA A 211 21.81 4.47 -17.63
N GLN A 212 22.39 5.36 -16.82
CA GLN A 212 23.81 5.34 -16.48
C GLN A 212 24.01 4.59 -15.17
N VAL A 213 24.87 3.58 -15.18
CA VAL A 213 25.25 2.84 -13.96
C VAL A 213 26.15 3.73 -13.12
N ARG A 214 25.72 4.04 -11.90
CA ARG A 214 26.42 4.93 -10.96
C ARG A 214 27.22 4.18 -9.90
N GLY A 215 26.90 2.91 -9.68
CA GLY A 215 27.56 2.07 -8.69
C GLY A 215 26.95 0.68 -8.63
N ALA A 216 27.41 -0.10 -7.66
CA ALA A 216 26.88 -1.44 -7.39
C ALA A 216 26.83 -1.76 -5.90
N THR A 217 26.02 -2.75 -5.55
CA THR A 217 25.85 -3.28 -4.19
C THR A 217 25.48 -4.76 -4.25
N LEU A 218 25.27 -5.41 -3.10
CA LEU A 218 24.82 -6.80 -3.04
C LEU A 218 23.31 -6.86 -2.85
N GLY A 219 22.70 -7.93 -3.35
CA GLY A 219 21.28 -8.21 -3.23
C GLY A 219 21.02 -9.65 -2.81
N ASN A 220 19.97 -9.82 -2.03
CA ASN A 220 19.37 -11.12 -1.73
C ASN A 220 17.99 -11.17 -2.37
N ASP A 221 17.83 -11.85 -3.49
CA ASP A 221 16.52 -12.18 -4.05
C ASP A 221 15.97 -13.41 -3.32
N VAL A 222 14.93 -13.23 -2.50
CA VAL A 222 14.22 -14.36 -1.91
C VAL A 222 13.35 -14.99 -2.99
N ASN A 223 13.72 -16.20 -3.39
CA ASN A 223 13.00 -16.95 -4.41
C ASN A 223 12.08 -17.99 -3.75
N LEU A 224 10.80 -17.97 -4.15
CA LEU A 224 9.78 -18.92 -3.71
C LEU A 224 9.51 -19.92 -4.84
N ARG A 225 10.43 -20.88 -5.02
CA ARG A 225 10.48 -21.84 -6.14
C ARG A 225 9.13 -22.49 -6.44
N ASP A 226 8.43 -22.95 -5.40
CA ASP A 226 7.14 -23.62 -5.56
C ASP A 226 6.01 -22.70 -5.98
N ILE A 227 6.07 -21.40 -5.68
CA ILE A 227 5.07 -20.41 -6.10
C ILE A 227 5.41 -19.88 -7.49
N GLU A 228 6.66 -19.46 -7.71
CA GLU A 228 7.13 -18.87 -8.96
C GLU A 228 7.11 -19.90 -10.11
N GLY A 229 7.54 -21.14 -9.84
CA GLY A 229 7.57 -22.23 -10.82
C GLY A 229 6.20 -22.74 -11.24
N ARG A 230 5.13 -22.43 -10.49
CA ARG A 230 3.76 -22.83 -10.86
C ARG A 230 3.18 -22.00 -12.00
N SER A 231 3.43 -20.69 -12.01
CA SER A 231 2.90 -19.76 -13.01
C SER A 231 3.55 -18.38 -12.87
N ALA A 232 3.94 -17.78 -13.99
CA ALA A 232 4.38 -16.39 -14.04
C ALA A 232 3.33 -15.39 -13.50
N LEU A 233 2.04 -15.74 -13.51
CA LEU A 233 0.97 -14.90 -12.94
C LEU A 233 1.06 -14.77 -11.41
N LEU A 234 1.85 -15.61 -10.74
CA LEU A 234 2.05 -15.60 -9.30
C LEU A 234 3.28 -14.79 -8.88
N LEU A 235 4.02 -14.20 -9.82
CA LEU A 235 5.22 -13.39 -9.50
C LEU A 235 4.89 -12.24 -8.55
N GLY A 236 3.76 -11.54 -8.73
CA GLY A 236 3.35 -10.48 -7.79
C GLY A 236 3.20 -11.00 -6.36
N LYS A 237 2.69 -12.23 -6.17
CA LYS A 237 2.56 -12.86 -4.85
C LYS A 237 3.91 -13.17 -4.20
N ALA A 238 4.91 -13.53 -5.01
CA ALA A 238 6.25 -13.93 -4.54
C ALA A 238 7.26 -12.78 -4.46
N LYS A 239 7.05 -11.72 -5.24
CA LYS A 239 8.01 -10.61 -5.37
C LYS A 239 7.53 -9.35 -4.62
N ASP A 240 6.23 -9.16 -4.41
CA ASP A 240 5.70 -8.03 -3.62
C ASP A 240 5.44 -8.36 -2.13
N ASN A 241 5.75 -9.57 -1.64
CA ASN A 241 5.57 -9.87 -0.22
C ASN A 241 6.57 -9.11 0.67
N ASN A 242 6.21 -8.93 1.94
CA ASN A 242 7.05 -8.25 2.90
C ASN A 242 8.40 -8.98 3.03
N GLY A 243 9.51 -8.24 2.92
CA GLY A 243 10.87 -8.79 2.96
C GLY A 243 11.25 -9.68 1.78
N SER A 244 10.63 -9.54 0.60
CA SER A 244 10.93 -10.36 -0.60
C SER A 244 12.34 -10.19 -1.15
N CYS A 245 13.05 -9.13 -0.76
CA CYS A 245 14.48 -8.96 -1.03
C CYS A 245 15.18 -8.03 -0.06
N ALA A 246 16.50 -8.16 -0.03
CA ALA A 246 17.39 -7.23 0.65
C ALA A 246 18.40 -6.63 -0.34
N ILE A 247 18.85 -5.40 -0.07
CA ILE A 247 19.89 -4.70 -0.83
C ILE A 247 20.83 -4.05 0.18
N GLY A 248 22.14 -4.19 -0.01
CA GLY A 248 23.12 -3.48 0.82
C GLY A 248 24.49 -4.16 0.93
N PRO A 249 25.28 -3.80 1.97
CA PRO A 249 24.94 -2.83 3.01
C PRO A 249 24.98 -1.37 2.52
N PHE A 250 25.81 -1.07 1.51
CA PHE A 250 25.95 0.25 0.90
C PHE A 250 26.10 0.13 -0.61
N ILE A 251 25.76 1.18 -1.36
CA ILE A 251 26.13 1.32 -2.77
C ILE A 251 27.57 1.83 -2.82
N ARG A 252 28.46 1.09 -3.49
CA ARG A 252 29.78 1.59 -3.85
C ARG A 252 29.68 2.31 -5.19
N LEU A 253 29.96 3.61 -5.18
CA LEU A 253 29.92 4.43 -6.39
C LEU A 253 31.07 4.05 -7.33
N PHE A 254 30.83 4.15 -8.63
CA PHE A 254 31.88 3.97 -9.62
C PHE A 254 32.85 5.15 -9.62
N ASP A 255 34.14 4.83 -9.64
CA ASP A 255 35.24 5.77 -9.63
C ASP A 255 36.48 5.20 -10.35
N GLU A 256 37.64 5.81 -10.17
CA GLU A 256 38.91 5.37 -10.77
C GLU A 256 39.40 3.99 -10.30
N HIS A 257 38.84 3.43 -9.23
CA HIS A 257 39.26 2.17 -8.61
C HIS A 257 38.19 1.08 -8.65
N PHE A 258 36.92 1.47 -8.66
CA PHE A 258 35.78 0.56 -8.73
C PHE A 258 34.95 0.89 -9.97
N THR A 259 34.98 0.01 -10.97
CA THR A 259 34.32 0.24 -12.25
C THR A 259 33.37 -0.92 -12.59
N ILE A 260 32.67 -0.80 -13.71
CA ILE A 260 31.89 -1.91 -14.27
C ILE A 260 32.75 -3.15 -14.53
N ASP A 261 34.05 -3.00 -14.80
CA ASP A 261 34.95 -4.15 -14.99
C ASP A 261 35.25 -4.85 -13.67
N THR A 262 35.26 -4.14 -12.55
CA THR A 262 35.31 -4.78 -11.22
C THR A 262 34.08 -5.64 -11.00
N VAL A 263 32.89 -5.16 -11.40
CA VAL A 263 31.64 -5.93 -11.32
C VAL A 263 31.67 -7.15 -12.23
N ARG A 264 32.08 -7.01 -13.49
CA ARG A 264 32.21 -8.12 -14.46
C ARG A 264 33.12 -9.24 -13.97
N ASN A 265 34.15 -8.90 -13.18
CA ASN A 265 35.12 -9.86 -12.65
C ASN A 265 34.85 -10.30 -11.20
N ALA A 266 33.76 -9.83 -10.59
CA ALA A 266 33.47 -10.12 -9.20
C ALA A 266 33.12 -11.61 -8.97
N GLU A 267 33.57 -12.14 -7.83
CA GLU A 267 33.07 -13.39 -7.27
C GLU A 267 32.09 -13.05 -6.14
N VAL A 268 30.87 -13.54 -6.26
CA VAL A 268 29.83 -13.45 -5.22
C VAL A 268 29.83 -14.76 -4.46
N ARG A 269 30.03 -14.69 -3.15
CA ARG A 269 30.00 -15.83 -2.24
C ARG A 269 28.74 -15.78 -1.41
N MET A 270 28.24 -16.95 -1.05
CA MET A 270 27.08 -17.10 -0.19
C MET A 270 27.36 -18.17 0.86
N LEU A 271 26.95 -17.88 2.10
CA LEU A 271 26.99 -18.77 3.24
C LEU A 271 25.60 -18.77 3.89
N ILE A 272 25.03 -19.95 4.09
CA ILE A 272 23.80 -20.18 4.85
C ILE A 272 24.18 -20.96 6.11
N GLU A 273 23.77 -20.44 7.25
CA GLU A 273 23.96 -21.04 8.56
C GLU A 273 22.60 -21.26 9.21
N GLY A 274 22.28 -22.51 9.53
CA GLY A 274 21.06 -22.88 10.24
C GLY A 274 21.11 -22.44 11.69
N GLN A 275 19.96 -22.02 12.24
CA GLN A 275 19.89 -21.55 13.62
C GLN A 275 20.01 -22.70 14.63
N ASP A 276 19.32 -23.82 14.36
CA ASP A 276 19.04 -24.86 15.35
C ASP A 276 19.50 -26.28 14.93
N ASP A 277 20.17 -26.44 13.79
CA ASP A 277 20.43 -27.75 13.17
C ASP A 277 21.85 -27.96 12.64
N ASP A 278 22.83 -27.15 13.08
CA ASP A 278 24.24 -27.17 12.63
C ASP A 278 24.41 -27.11 11.09
N PHE A 279 23.35 -26.75 10.36
CA PHE A 279 23.36 -26.77 8.91
C PHE A 279 24.25 -25.65 8.39
N ARG A 280 25.14 -26.00 7.46
CA ARG A 280 26.01 -25.05 6.76
C ARG A 280 26.02 -25.35 5.27
N LEU A 281 25.79 -24.31 4.47
CA LEU A 281 25.89 -24.38 3.02
C LEU A 281 26.72 -23.22 2.52
N GLU A 282 27.73 -23.51 1.70
CA GLU A 282 28.54 -22.50 1.02
C GLU A 282 28.40 -22.63 -0.49
N GLY A 283 28.39 -21.49 -1.18
CA GLY A 283 28.35 -21.42 -2.63
C GLY A 283 29.04 -20.17 -3.15
N SER A 284 29.40 -20.17 -4.43
CA SER A 284 29.90 -18.98 -5.10
C SER A 284 29.48 -18.92 -6.56
N SER A 285 29.51 -17.72 -7.13
CA SER A 285 29.19 -17.44 -8.53
C SER A 285 30.14 -16.36 -9.04
N ARG A 286 30.64 -16.53 -10.27
CA ARG A 286 31.54 -15.56 -10.89
C ARG A 286 30.79 -14.78 -11.95
N MET A 287 30.80 -13.45 -11.85
CA MET A 287 30.04 -12.60 -12.77
C MET A 287 30.47 -12.74 -14.23
N ARG A 288 31.71 -13.15 -14.49
CA ARG A 288 32.20 -13.43 -15.86
C ARG A 288 31.46 -14.57 -16.57
N GLU A 289 30.73 -15.40 -15.83
CA GLU A 289 29.97 -16.55 -16.35
C GLU A 289 28.51 -16.17 -16.71
N ILE A 290 28.13 -14.90 -16.51
CA ILE A 290 26.82 -14.37 -16.90
C ILE A 290 26.67 -14.41 -18.42
N SER A 291 25.48 -14.77 -18.90
CA SER A 291 25.19 -14.94 -20.33
C SER A 291 25.08 -13.61 -21.09
N ARG A 292 24.81 -12.52 -20.38
CA ARG A 292 24.68 -11.16 -20.95
C ARG A 292 25.51 -10.17 -20.16
N ASP A 293 26.18 -9.26 -20.87
CA ASP A 293 26.95 -8.20 -20.23
C ASP A 293 26.03 -7.36 -19.31
N PRO A 294 26.49 -6.95 -18.11
CA PRO A 294 25.68 -6.14 -17.22
C PRO A 294 25.13 -4.85 -17.85
N LEU A 295 25.86 -4.22 -18.78
CA LEU A 295 25.37 -3.00 -19.46
C LEU A 295 24.34 -3.32 -20.54
N ASP A 296 24.38 -4.51 -21.15
CA ASP A 296 23.34 -4.98 -22.05
C ASP A 296 22.02 -5.19 -21.29
N LEU A 297 22.08 -5.79 -20.09
CA LEU A 297 20.91 -5.93 -19.22
C LEU A 297 20.29 -4.57 -18.86
N VAL A 298 21.11 -3.55 -18.60
CA VAL A 298 20.64 -2.17 -18.36
C VAL A 298 19.95 -1.60 -19.59
N ALA A 299 20.54 -1.76 -20.78
CA ALA A 299 19.99 -1.28 -22.05
C ALA A 299 18.68 -1.98 -22.44
N GLN A 300 18.50 -3.25 -22.04
CA GLN A 300 17.25 -3.99 -22.25
C GLN A 300 16.18 -3.66 -21.20
N THR A 301 16.59 -3.22 -20.00
CA THR A 301 15.68 -2.80 -18.94
C THR A 301 15.05 -1.43 -19.22
N CYS A 302 15.85 -0.47 -19.68
CA CYS A 302 15.45 0.93 -19.85
C CYS A 302 15.66 1.40 -21.29
N GLY A 303 14.62 1.93 -21.93
CA GLY A 303 14.66 2.31 -23.33
C GLY A 303 13.41 3.08 -23.79
N PRO A 304 13.12 3.13 -25.10
CA PRO A 304 11.96 3.85 -25.64
C PRO A 304 10.61 3.38 -25.09
N HIS A 305 10.53 2.14 -24.58
CA HIS A 305 9.30 1.52 -24.09
C HIS A 305 9.19 1.46 -22.56
N HIS A 306 10.29 1.67 -21.83
CA HIS A 306 10.33 1.62 -20.37
C HIS A 306 11.21 2.76 -19.86
N GLN A 307 10.63 3.65 -19.05
CA GLN A 307 11.34 4.77 -18.43
C GLN A 307 11.29 4.67 -16.90
N TYR A 308 12.37 5.07 -16.26
CA TYR A 308 12.50 5.09 -14.81
C TYR A 308 13.01 6.47 -14.39
N PRO A 309 12.11 7.47 -14.23
CA PRO A 309 12.50 8.87 -14.00
C PRO A 309 13.30 9.09 -12.70
N ASP A 310 13.17 8.19 -11.73
CA ASP A 310 13.92 8.21 -10.46
C ASP A 310 15.09 7.21 -10.43
N GLY A 311 15.41 6.61 -11.58
CA GLY A 311 16.36 5.50 -11.69
C GLY A 311 15.80 4.15 -11.26
N PHE A 312 16.66 3.13 -11.26
CA PHE A 312 16.31 1.77 -10.88
C PHE A 312 17.50 1.01 -10.28
N MET A 313 17.19 0.04 -9.42
CA MET A 313 18.12 -0.96 -8.91
C MET A 313 17.93 -2.24 -9.74
N LEU A 314 19.01 -2.76 -10.33
CA LEU A 314 18.94 -3.93 -11.21
C LEU A 314 19.72 -5.12 -10.64
N PHE A 315 18.99 -6.11 -10.16
CA PHE A 315 19.46 -7.45 -9.79
C PHE A 315 19.89 -8.19 -11.07
N LEU A 316 21.15 -8.64 -11.13
CA LEU A 316 21.76 -9.20 -12.34
C LEU A 316 21.54 -10.70 -12.52
N GLY A 317 20.86 -11.37 -11.59
CA GLY A 317 20.73 -12.82 -11.53
C GLY A 317 21.91 -13.49 -10.83
N THR A 318 21.74 -14.77 -10.50
CA THR A 318 22.74 -15.61 -9.83
C THR A 318 22.90 -16.96 -10.52
N MET A 319 24.07 -17.59 -10.37
CA MET A 319 24.22 -19.01 -10.71
C MET A 319 23.72 -19.95 -9.63
N PHE A 320 23.56 -19.43 -8.43
CA PHE A 320 23.47 -20.25 -7.25
C PHE A 320 22.09 -20.94 -7.16
N SER A 321 22.08 -22.25 -7.34
CA SER A 321 20.93 -23.12 -7.05
C SER A 321 21.34 -24.12 -5.97
N PRO A 322 20.89 -23.96 -4.72
CA PRO A 322 21.26 -24.87 -3.65
C PRO A 322 20.61 -26.24 -3.87
N ILE A 323 21.42 -27.25 -4.12
CA ILE A 323 20.98 -28.65 -4.29
C ILE A 323 21.28 -29.54 -3.08
N LYS A 324 21.91 -28.99 -2.03
CA LYS A 324 22.22 -29.75 -0.83
C LYS A 324 20.95 -29.99 -0.03
N ASP A 325 20.57 -31.25 0.08
CA ASP A 325 19.47 -31.68 0.93
C ASP A 325 19.71 -31.28 2.40
N ARG A 326 18.63 -30.89 3.07
CA ARG A 326 18.63 -30.55 4.49
C ARG A 326 17.82 -31.55 5.32
N ASP A 327 16.55 -31.75 4.98
CA ASP A 327 15.64 -32.59 5.76
C ASP A 327 15.62 -34.06 5.30
N ALA A 328 15.49 -34.29 3.99
CA ALA A 328 15.38 -35.63 3.42
C ALA A 328 16.20 -35.73 2.12
N ALA A 329 16.81 -36.90 1.89
CA ALA A 329 17.55 -37.18 0.67
C ALA A 329 16.65 -37.01 -0.58
N GLY A 330 17.12 -36.23 -1.55
CA GLY A 330 16.40 -35.88 -2.77
C GLY A 330 15.31 -34.82 -2.61
N GLY A 331 15.19 -34.17 -1.45
CA GLY A 331 14.22 -33.11 -1.17
C GLY A 331 14.60 -31.73 -1.72
N GLY A 332 15.88 -31.53 -2.04
CA GLY A 332 16.43 -30.22 -2.39
C GLY A 332 16.66 -29.35 -1.14
N PHE A 333 17.18 -28.15 -1.37
CA PHE A 333 17.32 -27.16 -0.33
C PHE A 333 16.02 -26.39 -0.13
N THR A 334 15.64 -26.17 1.12
CA THR A 334 14.69 -25.14 1.53
C THR A 334 15.17 -24.48 2.82
N HIS A 335 14.83 -23.21 3.02
CA HIS A 335 15.16 -22.55 4.28
C HIS A 335 14.38 -23.14 5.44
N HIS A 336 15.03 -23.17 6.60
CA HIS A 336 14.35 -23.19 7.89
C HIS A 336 14.26 -21.74 8.39
N LEU A 337 13.21 -21.45 9.18
CA LEU A 337 13.10 -20.14 9.83
C LEU A 337 14.29 -19.96 10.78
N GLY A 338 14.85 -18.76 10.82
CA GLY A 338 16.07 -18.47 11.57
C GLY A 338 17.37 -18.59 10.78
N ASP A 339 17.34 -19.16 9.57
CA ASP A 339 18.54 -19.27 8.73
C ASP A 339 19.20 -17.91 8.53
N ARG A 340 20.51 -17.87 8.74
CA ARG A 340 21.34 -16.69 8.49
C ARG A 340 21.97 -16.82 7.10
N VAL A 341 21.62 -15.89 6.21
CA VAL A 341 22.15 -15.81 4.85
C VAL A 341 23.17 -14.68 4.79
N THR A 342 24.41 -15.01 4.44
CA THR A 342 25.50 -14.04 4.21
C THR A 342 25.92 -14.08 2.75
N ILE A 343 25.80 -12.96 2.06
CA ILE A 343 26.22 -12.76 0.67
C ILE A 343 27.39 -11.79 0.70
N ALA A 344 28.50 -12.12 0.05
CA ALA A 344 29.71 -11.32 0.16
C ALA A 344 30.53 -11.29 -1.13
N THR A 345 31.22 -10.18 -1.33
CA THR A 345 32.29 -10.06 -2.32
C THR A 345 33.37 -9.10 -1.79
N PRO A 346 34.66 -9.35 -2.03
CA PRO A 346 35.75 -8.48 -1.56
C PRO A 346 35.55 -6.98 -1.87
N SER A 347 34.95 -6.66 -3.02
CA SER A 347 34.80 -5.29 -3.51
C SER A 347 33.57 -4.53 -3.00
N LEU A 348 32.54 -5.23 -2.50
CA LEU A 348 31.29 -4.63 -2.00
C LEU A 348 31.02 -4.92 -0.52
N GLY A 349 31.79 -5.80 0.10
CA GLY A 349 31.61 -6.20 1.49
C GLY A 349 30.66 -7.37 1.64
N ALA A 350 29.74 -7.32 2.62
CA ALA A 350 28.80 -8.41 2.87
C ALA A 350 27.42 -7.90 3.30
N LEU A 351 26.38 -8.48 2.68
CA LEU A 351 24.97 -8.38 3.02
C LEU A 351 24.58 -9.61 3.85
N VAL A 352 24.02 -9.38 5.03
CA VAL A 352 23.60 -10.44 5.95
C VAL A 352 22.14 -10.25 6.29
N ASN A 353 21.34 -11.30 6.18
CA ASN A 353 19.92 -11.30 6.57
C ASN A 353 19.57 -12.59 7.32
N THR A 354 18.46 -12.55 8.06
CA THR A 354 17.88 -13.74 8.67
C THR A 354 16.56 -14.08 7.99
N VAL A 355 16.28 -15.36 7.78
CA VAL A 355 15.06 -15.81 7.13
C VAL A 355 13.95 -15.95 8.15
N GLN A 356 12.80 -15.34 7.87
CA GLN A 356 11.59 -15.44 8.67
C GLN A 356 10.37 -15.52 7.76
N ARG A 357 9.17 -15.61 8.35
CA ARG A 357 7.94 -15.54 7.55
C ARG A 357 7.55 -14.09 7.27
N SER A 358 7.17 -13.83 6.03
CA SER A 358 6.74 -12.50 5.57
C SER A 358 5.55 -11.92 6.34
N ASP A 359 4.68 -12.77 6.90
CA ASP A 359 3.54 -12.39 7.75
C ASP A 359 3.92 -12.16 9.23
N GLN A 360 5.18 -12.39 9.61
CA GLN A 360 5.66 -12.29 10.99
C GLN A 360 6.78 -11.25 11.18
N ILE A 361 7.44 -10.83 10.11
CA ILE A 361 8.45 -9.75 10.17
C ILE A 361 7.78 -8.38 10.18
N THR A 362 8.53 -7.36 10.62
CA THR A 362 8.06 -5.96 10.66
C THR A 362 7.46 -5.54 9.32
N PRO A 363 6.19 -5.08 9.28
CA PRO A 363 5.59 -4.61 8.05
C PRO A 363 6.30 -3.37 7.49
N TRP A 364 6.53 -3.35 6.18
CA TRP A 364 6.93 -2.15 5.48
C TRP A 364 5.80 -1.11 5.52
N THR A 365 6.08 0.05 6.12
CA THR A 365 5.08 1.09 6.40
C THR A 365 5.50 2.47 5.90
N TYR A 366 6.76 2.64 5.49
CA TYR A 366 7.30 3.91 5.02
C TYR A 366 7.39 3.94 3.49
N GLY A 367 6.41 4.59 2.85
CA GLY A 367 6.32 4.70 1.39
C GLY A 367 6.56 6.12 0.84
N THR A 368 6.38 6.30 -0.47
CA THR A 368 6.68 7.55 -1.20
C THR A 368 5.99 8.77 -0.64
N ARG A 369 4.72 8.65 -0.22
CA ARG A 369 3.98 9.74 0.42
C ARG A 369 4.66 10.22 1.71
N ALA A 370 5.18 9.29 2.51
CA ALA A 370 5.86 9.60 3.76
C ALA A 370 7.17 10.35 3.51
N LEU A 371 7.94 9.93 2.49
CA LEU A 371 9.14 10.63 2.05
C LEU A 371 8.84 12.05 1.55
N LEU A 372 7.83 12.22 0.70
CA LEU A 372 7.43 13.52 0.14
C LEU A 372 6.95 14.50 1.21
N ASN A 373 6.15 14.04 2.18
CA ASN A 373 5.65 14.88 3.25
C ASN A 373 6.80 15.41 4.12
N ARG A 374 7.79 14.55 4.44
CA ARG A 374 9.01 14.96 5.14
C ARG A 374 9.75 16.05 4.39
N ALA A 375 9.98 15.86 3.09
CA ALA A 375 10.69 16.84 2.26
C ALA A 375 10.01 18.22 2.23
N ARG A 376 8.70 18.28 2.47
CA ARG A 376 7.91 19.53 2.50
C ARG A 376 7.78 20.16 3.90
N GLY A 377 8.39 19.58 4.93
CA GLY A 377 8.22 20.03 6.33
C GLY A 377 6.79 19.84 6.86
N THR A 378 5.98 19.04 6.18
CA THR A 378 4.64 18.63 6.60
C THR A 378 4.72 17.33 7.37
N GLU A 379 4.02 17.22 8.49
CA GLU A 379 4.04 15.98 9.28
C GLU A 379 3.67 14.76 8.42
N VAL A 380 4.52 13.75 8.55
CA VAL A 380 4.36 12.46 7.91
C VAL A 380 3.44 11.64 8.79
N VAL A 381 2.19 11.47 8.37
CA VAL A 381 1.36 10.38 8.91
C VAL A 381 1.88 9.07 8.32
N THR A 382 2.83 8.42 9.00
CA THR A 382 3.26 7.04 8.71
C THR A 382 2.11 6.08 9.06
N PRO A 383 1.66 5.22 8.14
CA PRO A 383 0.73 4.15 8.48
C PRO A 383 1.46 3.08 9.30
N SER A 384 1.54 3.23 10.61
CA SER A 384 2.01 2.18 11.52
C SER A 384 1.19 0.89 11.32
N ALA A 385 1.89 -0.26 11.28
CA ALA A 385 1.30 -1.58 11.22
C ALA A 385 0.19 -1.72 12.28
N ALA A 386 -1.06 -1.72 11.83
CA ALA A 386 -2.20 -1.62 12.73
C ALA A 386 -2.50 -2.98 13.37
N GLN A 387 -2.04 -3.17 14.60
CA GLN A 387 -3.00 -3.55 15.64
C GLN A 387 -3.82 -2.29 16.00
N PRO A 388 -5.12 -2.40 16.33
CA PRO A 388 -5.96 -1.23 16.55
C PRO A 388 -5.35 -0.33 17.62
N LYS A 389 -4.95 0.90 17.25
CA LYS A 389 -4.52 1.93 18.19
C LYS A 389 -5.74 2.30 19.06
N PRO A 390 -5.69 2.18 20.39
CA PRO A 390 -6.65 2.83 21.25
C PRO A 390 -6.42 4.34 21.14
N GLY A 391 -7.41 5.07 20.60
CA GLY A 391 -7.45 6.53 20.70
C GLY A 391 -6.78 7.34 19.58
N THR A 392 -6.86 6.92 18.31
CA THR A 392 -6.68 7.88 17.21
C THR A 392 -7.79 8.93 17.29
N THR A 393 -7.43 10.18 17.62
CA THR A 393 -8.35 11.32 17.48
C THR A 393 -8.78 11.43 16.03
N PHE A 394 -10.08 11.31 15.78
CA PHE A 394 -10.67 11.50 14.46
C PHE A 394 -10.29 12.90 13.92
N GLU A 395 -9.62 12.95 12.77
CA GLU A 395 -9.29 14.20 12.10
C GLU A 395 -10.42 14.56 11.13
N GLN A 396 -11.18 15.62 11.45
CA GLN A 396 -12.24 16.10 10.56
C GLN A 396 -11.64 16.67 9.26
N PRO A 397 -12.10 16.22 8.07
CA PRO A 397 -11.61 16.74 6.81
C PRO A 397 -12.05 18.20 6.60
N ILE A 398 -11.18 19.04 6.02
CA ILE A 398 -11.50 20.43 5.66
C ILE A 398 -11.74 20.54 4.15
N TYR A 399 -12.92 21.01 3.77
CA TYR A 399 -13.32 21.27 2.39
C TYR A 399 -13.59 22.77 2.19
N PRO A 400 -12.63 23.55 1.64
CA PRO A 400 -12.79 24.98 1.45
C PRO A 400 -14.01 25.39 0.63
N SER A 401 -14.50 24.53 -0.27
CA SER A 401 -15.71 24.76 -1.07
C SER A 401 -17.02 24.78 -0.27
N LEU A 402 -17.00 24.32 0.99
CA LEU A 402 -18.15 24.39 1.90
C LEU A 402 -18.21 25.70 2.69
N ALA A 403 -17.12 26.47 2.73
CA ALA A 403 -17.10 27.74 3.43
C ALA A 403 -18.14 28.71 2.84
N GLY A 404 -18.99 29.27 3.69
CA GLY A 404 -20.04 30.20 3.29
C GLY A 404 -21.28 29.59 2.63
N LYS A 405 -21.27 28.29 2.27
CA LYS A 405 -22.44 27.59 1.72
C LYS A 405 -23.56 27.54 2.78
N ARG A 406 -24.82 27.74 2.37
CA ARG A 406 -25.99 27.60 3.23
C ARG A 406 -26.42 26.14 3.28
N VAL A 407 -26.32 25.55 4.46
CA VAL A 407 -26.59 24.13 4.71
C VAL A 407 -27.82 24.01 5.59
N VAL A 408 -28.79 23.17 5.20
CA VAL A 408 -29.95 22.83 6.03
C VAL A 408 -29.86 21.37 6.47
N VAL A 409 -29.89 21.11 7.78
CA VAL A 409 -29.87 19.75 8.35
C VAL A 409 -31.20 19.45 9.04
N THR A 410 -31.90 18.41 8.61
CA THR A 410 -33.14 17.97 9.29
C THR A 410 -32.83 16.97 10.40
N GLY A 411 -33.51 17.09 11.56
CA GLY A 411 -33.23 16.28 12.74
C GLY A 411 -31.82 16.55 13.29
N GLY A 412 -31.39 17.81 13.29
CA GLY A 412 -30.01 18.22 13.57
C GLY A 412 -29.67 18.42 15.05
N GLY A 413 -30.62 18.24 15.96
CA GLY A 413 -30.44 18.52 17.39
C GLY A 413 -29.72 17.42 18.17
N SER A 414 -29.69 16.18 17.66
CA SER A 414 -29.11 15.03 18.37
C SER A 414 -28.46 14.01 17.43
N GLY A 415 -27.68 13.08 18.01
CA GLY A 415 -27.10 11.92 17.31
C GLY A 415 -26.28 12.30 16.07
N ILE A 416 -26.54 11.59 14.96
CA ILE A 416 -25.87 11.82 13.66
C ILE A 416 -26.12 13.26 13.16
N GLY A 417 -27.35 13.76 13.35
CA GLY A 417 -27.73 15.12 12.97
C GLY A 417 -26.89 16.20 13.64
N ALA A 418 -26.73 16.10 14.96
CA ALA A 418 -25.88 17.03 15.73
C ALA A 418 -24.42 16.99 15.28
N GLY A 419 -23.89 15.80 15.00
CA GLY A 419 -22.55 15.64 14.44
C GLY A 419 -22.39 16.31 13.08
N MET A 420 -23.38 16.20 12.20
CA MET A 420 -23.37 16.91 10.91
C MET A 420 -23.44 18.43 11.10
N VAL A 421 -24.29 18.93 12.00
CA VAL A 421 -24.36 20.37 12.30
C VAL A 421 -23.01 20.90 12.76
N GLU A 422 -22.36 20.21 13.70
CA GLU A 422 -21.04 20.58 14.20
C GLU A 422 -19.98 20.53 13.09
N ALA A 423 -19.95 19.45 12.30
CA ALA A 423 -18.98 19.24 11.24
C ALA A 423 -19.09 20.32 10.14
N PHE A 424 -20.29 20.63 9.67
CA PHE A 424 -20.50 21.67 8.65
C PHE A 424 -20.24 23.09 9.20
N ALA A 425 -20.61 23.38 10.45
CA ALA A 425 -20.32 24.68 11.05
C ALA A 425 -18.80 24.92 11.17
N ARG A 426 -18.02 23.87 11.47
CA ARG A 426 -16.55 23.93 11.51
C ARG A 426 -15.90 24.17 10.15
N GLN A 427 -16.58 23.88 9.04
CA GLN A 427 -16.14 24.28 7.69
C GLN A 427 -16.34 25.77 7.39
N GLY A 428 -17.00 26.51 8.29
CA GLY A 428 -17.44 27.88 8.03
C GLY A 428 -18.71 27.95 7.17
N ALA A 429 -19.50 26.87 7.10
CA ALA A 429 -20.80 26.89 6.43
C ALA A 429 -21.85 27.64 7.26
N ARG A 430 -22.86 28.20 6.60
CA ARG A 430 -24.03 28.83 7.23
C ARG A 430 -25.08 27.75 7.50
N VAL A 431 -24.99 27.10 8.66
CA VAL A 431 -25.83 25.96 8.99
C VAL A 431 -27.14 26.41 9.65
N HIS A 432 -28.27 25.98 9.07
CA HIS A 432 -29.57 25.98 9.72
C HIS A 432 -29.95 24.54 10.03
N PHE A 433 -30.44 24.26 11.23
CA PHE A 433 -30.87 22.90 11.57
C PHE A 433 -32.25 22.88 12.17
N LEU A 434 -33.04 21.93 11.69
CA LEU A 434 -34.47 21.78 11.97
C LEU A 434 -34.68 20.61 12.92
N ASP A 435 -35.37 20.82 14.03
CA ASP A 435 -35.67 19.73 14.97
C ASP A 435 -36.91 20.04 15.82
N ILE A 436 -37.47 19.01 16.41
CA ILE A 436 -38.48 19.07 17.48
C ILE A 436 -37.85 18.95 18.87
N ALA A 437 -36.62 18.44 18.97
CA ALA A 437 -35.87 18.31 20.22
C ALA A 437 -35.27 19.67 20.64
N GLU A 438 -36.13 20.57 21.12
CA GLU A 438 -35.75 21.96 21.42
C GLU A 438 -34.60 22.07 22.42
N ALA A 439 -34.62 21.30 23.50
CA ALA A 439 -33.60 21.37 24.56
C ALA A 439 -32.20 20.99 24.04
N ASP A 440 -32.09 19.84 23.36
CA ASP A 440 -30.81 19.37 22.78
C ASP A 440 -30.32 20.34 21.70
N SER A 441 -31.24 20.85 20.88
CA SER A 441 -30.93 21.79 19.80
C SER A 441 -30.42 23.14 20.32
N GLN A 442 -31.05 23.68 21.37
CA GLN A 442 -30.60 24.91 22.02
C GLN A 442 -29.23 24.69 22.68
N ALA A 443 -29.01 23.56 23.35
CA ALA A 443 -27.72 23.23 23.94
C ALA A 443 -26.61 23.13 22.87
N LEU A 444 -26.89 22.52 21.72
CA LEU A 444 -25.95 22.44 20.60
C LEU A 444 -25.63 23.83 20.02
N GLN A 445 -26.64 24.68 19.84
CA GLN A 445 -26.44 26.05 19.37
C GLN A 445 -25.57 26.85 20.35
N VAL A 446 -25.79 26.72 21.67
CA VAL A 446 -24.95 27.36 22.69
C VAL A 446 -23.52 26.82 22.65
N LYS A 447 -23.35 25.48 22.55
CA LYS A 447 -22.03 24.83 22.45
C LYS A 447 -21.21 25.38 21.28
N LEU A 448 -21.86 25.68 20.15
CA LEU A 448 -21.20 26.11 18.91
C LEU A 448 -21.23 27.63 18.68
N ALA A 449 -21.71 28.41 19.64
CA ALA A 449 -21.85 29.86 19.53
C ALA A 449 -20.51 30.61 19.31
N GLY A 450 -19.38 30.00 19.73
CA GLY A 450 -18.04 30.57 19.59
C GLY A 450 -17.41 30.40 18.20
N LEU A 451 -18.06 29.69 17.27
CA LEU A 451 -17.57 29.55 15.90
C LEU A 451 -17.74 30.87 15.12
N ALA A 452 -16.90 31.07 14.10
CA ALA A 452 -16.96 32.26 13.25
C ALA A 452 -18.33 32.44 12.56
N VAL A 453 -18.98 31.32 12.23
CA VAL A 453 -20.35 31.26 11.74
C VAL A 453 -21.11 30.24 12.59
N PRO A 454 -21.82 30.67 13.65
CA PRO A 454 -22.54 29.75 14.52
C PRO A 454 -23.77 29.16 13.80
N PRO A 455 -24.10 27.88 14.03
CA PRO A 455 -25.30 27.28 13.47
C PRO A 455 -26.56 27.86 14.13
N LEU A 456 -27.65 27.92 13.38
CA LEU A 456 -28.95 28.42 13.84
C LEU A 456 -29.98 27.29 13.91
N PHE A 457 -30.49 27.04 15.11
CA PHE A 457 -31.62 26.16 15.34
C PHE A 457 -32.94 26.83 14.88
N VAL A 458 -33.78 26.05 14.22
CA VAL A 458 -35.15 26.44 13.87
C VAL A 458 -36.11 25.32 14.33
N PRO A 459 -36.99 25.58 15.32
CA PRO A 459 -38.00 24.62 15.74
C PRO A 459 -38.93 24.27 14.58
N CYS A 460 -39.00 22.99 14.21
CA CYS A 460 -39.81 22.56 13.06
C CYS A 460 -40.22 21.09 13.17
N ASP A 461 -41.52 20.85 13.24
CA ASP A 461 -42.11 19.54 13.01
C ASP A 461 -42.23 19.28 11.50
N LEU A 462 -41.34 18.42 10.99
CA LEU A 462 -41.25 18.06 9.58
C LEU A 462 -42.46 17.26 9.07
N THR A 463 -43.31 16.74 9.96
CA THR A 463 -44.55 16.08 9.55
C THR A 463 -45.61 17.09 9.09
N ASN A 464 -45.47 18.37 9.48
CA ASN A 464 -46.31 19.48 9.07
C ASN A 464 -45.71 20.22 7.84
N LEU A 465 -46.17 19.84 6.65
CA LEU A 465 -45.62 20.35 5.39
C LEU A 465 -45.84 21.85 5.18
N ALA A 466 -46.86 22.46 5.80
CA ALA A 466 -47.07 23.90 5.74
C ALA A 466 -45.97 24.65 6.52
N THR A 467 -45.59 24.11 7.68
CA THR A 467 -44.46 24.63 8.46
C THR A 467 -43.14 24.46 7.70
N VAL A 468 -42.91 23.29 7.09
CA VAL A 468 -41.71 23.04 6.26
C VAL A 468 -41.61 24.10 5.16
N ALA A 469 -42.66 24.31 4.37
CA ALA A 469 -42.66 25.29 3.30
C ALA A 469 -42.35 26.72 3.79
N LYS A 470 -42.94 27.12 4.93
CA LYS A 470 -42.68 28.42 5.54
C LYS A 470 -41.23 28.56 6.00
N VAL A 471 -40.70 27.56 6.72
CA VAL A 471 -39.32 27.57 7.24
C VAL A 471 -38.30 27.68 6.10
N PHE A 472 -38.46 26.90 5.02
CA PHE A 472 -37.55 27.00 3.87
C PHE A 472 -37.66 28.35 3.14
N ALA A 473 -38.86 28.94 3.07
CA ALA A 473 -39.03 30.28 2.53
C ALA A 473 -38.31 31.34 3.39
N ASP A 474 -38.41 31.23 4.72
CA ASP A 474 -37.76 32.14 5.66
C ASP A 474 -36.21 32.00 5.65
N ILE A 475 -35.70 30.77 5.44
CA ILE A 475 -34.27 30.48 5.29
C ILE A 475 -33.69 31.05 3.98
N GLY A 476 -34.46 31.01 2.89
CA GLY A 476 -34.03 31.44 1.56
C GLY A 476 -33.20 30.38 0.81
N PRO A 477 -32.41 30.78 -0.21
CA PRO A 477 -31.75 29.82 -1.11
C PRO A 477 -30.76 28.88 -0.41
N VAL A 478 -30.98 27.57 -0.50
CA VAL A 478 -30.15 26.54 0.17
C VAL A 478 -29.19 25.91 -0.82
N ASP A 479 -27.90 25.84 -0.47
CA ASP A 479 -26.87 25.18 -1.29
C ASP A 479 -26.78 23.68 -1.02
N VAL A 480 -26.96 23.26 0.24
CA VAL A 480 -26.87 21.86 0.67
C VAL A 480 -28.05 21.51 1.59
N LEU A 481 -28.84 20.51 1.21
CA LEU A 481 -29.88 19.93 2.04
C LEU A 481 -29.43 18.55 2.55
N ILE A 482 -29.51 18.34 3.85
CA ILE A 482 -29.25 17.07 4.52
C ILE A 482 -30.54 16.56 5.15
N ASN A 483 -31.15 15.60 4.46
CA ASN A 483 -32.36 14.90 4.89
C ASN A 483 -32.01 13.74 5.83
N ASN A 484 -31.86 14.05 7.13
CA ASN A 484 -31.44 13.11 8.16
C ASN A 484 -32.56 12.69 9.12
N ALA A 485 -33.55 13.54 9.39
CA ALA A 485 -34.59 13.27 10.39
C ALA A 485 -35.31 11.92 10.17
N ALA A 486 -35.34 11.10 11.21
CA ALA A 486 -35.95 9.78 11.20
C ALA A 486 -36.26 9.30 12.64
N ASN A 487 -37.10 8.27 12.74
CA ASN A 487 -37.41 7.56 13.97
C ASN A 487 -37.52 6.04 13.70
N ASP A 488 -36.64 5.28 14.34
CA ASP A 488 -36.45 3.83 14.21
C ASP A 488 -37.36 2.98 15.12
N ASP A 489 -38.53 3.54 15.49
CA ASP A 489 -39.52 2.93 16.37
C ASP A 489 -39.82 1.45 16.03
N ARG A 490 -39.50 0.56 16.99
CA ARG A 490 -39.65 -0.90 16.85
C ARG A 490 -41.11 -1.29 16.97
N HIS A 491 -41.58 -2.23 16.14
CA HIS A 491 -42.96 -2.69 16.13
C HIS A 491 -43.10 -4.09 15.54
N SER A 492 -44.08 -4.84 16.04
CA SER A 492 -44.56 -6.08 15.45
C SER A 492 -45.62 -5.83 14.37
N LEU A 493 -45.87 -6.82 13.52
CA LEU A 493 -46.89 -6.73 12.47
C LEU A 493 -48.30 -6.46 13.03
N ALA A 494 -48.63 -7.00 14.21
CA ALA A 494 -49.96 -6.89 14.81
C ALA A 494 -50.26 -5.48 15.36
N GLU A 495 -49.23 -4.69 15.65
CA GLU A 495 -49.36 -3.33 16.21
C GLU A 495 -49.57 -2.27 15.11
N VAL A 496 -49.36 -2.63 13.84
CA VAL A 496 -49.46 -1.69 12.71
C VAL A 496 -50.91 -1.39 12.38
N THR A 497 -51.38 -0.22 12.81
CA THR A 497 -52.66 0.37 12.39
C THR A 497 -52.46 1.30 11.18
N PRO A 498 -53.51 1.64 10.41
CA PRO A 498 -53.41 2.63 9.33
C PRO A 498 -52.88 3.98 9.81
N GLN A 499 -53.29 4.44 11.00
CA GLN A 499 -52.79 5.69 11.58
C GLN A 499 -51.30 5.59 11.94
N TYR A 500 -50.86 4.45 12.47
CA TYR A 500 -49.46 4.21 12.77
C TYR A 500 -48.62 4.18 11.49
N TRP A 501 -49.12 3.54 10.42
CA TRP A 501 -48.50 3.55 9.09
C TRP A 501 -48.28 4.98 8.58
N GLU A 502 -49.35 5.78 8.54
CA GLU A 502 -49.28 7.17 8.05
C GLU A 502 -48.28 7.99 8.85
N ASN A 503 -48.27 7.82 10.18
CA ASN A 503 -47.31 8.50 11.04
C ASN A 503 -45.86 8.07 10.75
N ARG A 504 -45.59 6.77 10.61
CA ARG A 504 -44.22 6.28 10.33
C ARG A 504 -43.71 6.77 8.96
N MET A 505 -44.58 6.82 7.94
CA MET A 505 -44.22 7.38 6.63
C MET A 505 -44.03 8.89 6.69
N ALA A 506 -44.85 9.61 7.45
CA ALA A 506 -44.72 11.05 7.65
C ALA A 506 -43.38 11.43 8.29
N VAL A 507 -42.94 10.67 9.29
CA VAL A 507 -41.70 10.92 10.05
C VAL A 507 -40.44 10.47 9.31
N ASN A 508 -40.50 9.38 8.53
CA ASN A 508 -39.28 8.77 7.97
C ASN A 508 -39.05 9.02 6.48
N LEU A 509 -40.09 9.33 5.70
CA LEU A 509 -40.00 9.39 4.23
C LEU A 509 -40.59 10.69 3.67
N ARG A 510 -41.85 10.99 4.00
CA ARG A 510 -42.63 12.03 3.32
C ARG A 510 -41.93 13.39 3.35
N HIS A 511 -41.45 13.80 4.51
CA HIS A 511 -40.84 15.12 4.68
C HIS A 511 -39.60 15.32 3.81
N GLN A 512 -38.82 14.26 3.55
CA GLN A 512 -37.58 14.38 2.78
C GLN A 512 -37.83 14.83 1.34
N TYR A 513 -38.90 14.31 0.73
CA TYR A 513 -39.32 14.70 -0.62
C TYR A 513 -39.74 16.18 -0.65
N PHE A 514 -40.53 16.62 0.33
CA PHE A 514 -41.01 18.01 0.36
C PHE A 514 -39.91 19.02 0.75
N CYS A 515 -38.93 18.61 1.56
CA CYS A 515 -37.72 19.42 1.79
C CYS A 515 -36.92 19.56 0.48
N ALA A 516 -36.73 18.46 -0.26
CA ALA A 516 -36.07 18.50 -1.57
C ALA A 516 -36.83 19.38 -2.58
N GLN A 517 -38.16 19.26 -2.61
CA GLN A 517 -39.02 20.11 -3.43
C GLN A 517 -38.91 21.60 -3.06
N ALA A 518 -38.78 21.92 -1.77
CA ALA A 518 -38.67 23.30 -1.32
C ALA A 518 -37.36 23.96 -1.75
N VAL A 519 -36.24 23.21 -1.74
CA VAL A 519 -34.92 23.76 -2.14
C VAL A 519 -34.66 23.74 -3.64
N ALA A 520 -35.31 22.84 -4.38
CA ALA A 520 -35.04 22.59 -5.79
C ALA A 520 -35.11 23.84 -6.69
N PRO A 521 -36.15 24.71 -6.62
CA PRO A 521 -36.20 25.91 -7.46
C PRO A 521 -35.01 26.85 -7.28
N GLY A 522 -34.52 27.00 -6.04
CA GLY A 522 -33.36 27.82 -5.73
C GLY A 522 -32.08 27.23 -6.31
N MET A 523 -31.85 25.93 -6.10
CA MET A 523 -30.68 25.22 -6.65
C MET A 523 -30.69 25.22 -8.18
N GLN A 524 -31.85 25.03 -8.82
CA GLN A 524 -31.99 25.09 -10.27
C GLN A 524 -31.67 26.47 -10.83
N ALA A 525 -32.12 27.54 -10.17
CA ALA A 525 -31.83 28.91 -10.57
C ALA A 525 -30.34 29.25 -10.40
N GLN A 526 -29.66 28.65 -9.41
CA GLN A 526 -28.22 28.81 -9.17
C GLN A 526 -27.37 27.97 -10.13
N GLY A 527 -27.90 26.87 -10.68
CA GLY A 527 -27.13 25.91 -11.48
C GLY A 527 -26.15 25.08 -10.66
N ASP A 528 -26.41 24.94 -9.35
CA ASP A 528 -25.61 24.17 -8.42
C ASP A 528 -26.47 23.81 -7.20
N GLY A 529 -26.16 22.70 -6.54
CA GLY A 529 -26.84 22.28 -5.33
C GLY A 529 -26.58 20.84 -4.94
N VAL A 530 -26.77 20.52 -3.66
CA VAL A 530 -26.57 19.16 -3.15
C VAL A 530 -27.72 18.75 -2.23
N ILE A 531 -28.26 17.56 -2.47
CA ILE A 531 -29.23 16.91 -1.59
C ILE A 531 -28.64 15.58 -1.13
N LEU A 532 -28.46 15.42 0.18
CA LEU A 532 -28.00 14.19 0.81
C LEU A 532 -29.16 13.59 1.60
N ASN A 533 -29.65 12.44 1.18
CA ASN A 533 -30.67 11.69 1.89
C ASN A 533 -30.03 10.60 2.75
N PHE A 534 -30.66 10.26 3.88
CA PHE A 534 -30.16 9.22 4.76
C PHE A 534 -31.01 7.96 4.68
N GLY A 535 -30.41 6.90 4.13
CA GLY A 535 -30.88 5.53 4.14
C GLY A 535 -30.63 4.84 5.47
N SER A 536 -30.45 3.52 5.44
CA SER A 536 -30.09 2.70 6.61
C SER A 536 -29.67 1.31 6.16
N ILE A 537 -28.65 0.74 6.79
CA ILE A 537 -28.28 -0.68 6.63
C ILE A 537 -29.44 -1.64 6.94
N SER A 538 -30.43 -1.22 7.73
CA SER A 538 -31.42 -2.10 8.32
C SER A 538 -32.24 -2.93 7.32
N TRP A 539 -32.58 -2.34 6.16
CA TRP A 539 -33.37 -3.03 5.15
C TRP A 539 -32.53 -3.97 4.28
N HIS A 540 -31.23 -3.69 4.15
CA HIS A 540 -30.27 -4.57 3.47
C HIS A 540 -29.97 -5.83 4.29
N LEU A 541 -29.96 -5.73 5.62
CA LEU A 541 -29.76 -6.87 6.53
C LEU A 541 -31.06 -7.57 6.96
N ALA A 542 -32.22 -7.03 6.58
CA ALA A 542 -33.54 -7.51 7.03
C ALA A 542 -33.65 -7.61 8.57
N LEU A 543 -33.33 -6.54 9.29
CA LEU A 543 -33.41 -6.53 10.75
C LEU A 543 -34.86 -6.68 11.28
N PRO A 544 -35.07 -7.41 12.39
CA PRO A 544 -36.40 -7.68 12.93
C PRO A 544 -37.05 -6.44 13.56
N ASP A 545 -38.38 -6.47 13.61
CA ASP A 545 -39.25 -5.49 14.29
C ASP A 545 -39.18 -4.06 13.72
N LEU A 546 -38.83 -3.91 12.43
CA LEU A 546 -38.61 -2.63 11.76
C LEU A 546 -39.41 -2.40 10.48
N THR A 547 -40.42 -3.22 10.17
CA THR A 547 -40.99 -3.32 8.82
C THR A 547 -41.23 -1.96 8.16
N LEU A 548 -41.91 -1.04 8.84
CA LEU A 548 -42.21 0.29 8.29
C LEU A 548 -40.99 1.20 8.14
N TYR A 549 -40.03 1.13 9.07
CA TYR A 549 -38.79 1.89 8.95
C TYR A 549 -37.96 1.39 7.77
N MET A 550 -37.85 0.08 7.59
CA MET A 550 -37.18 -0.52 6.42
C MET A 550 -37.86 -0.14 5.11
N THR A 551 -39.20 -0.16 5.05
CA THR A 551 -39.95 0.30 3.87
C THR A 551 -39.61 1.74 3.53
N ALA A 552 -39.60 2.64 4.51
CA ALA A 552 -39.24 4.04 4.30
C ALA A 552 -37.79 4.18 3.81
N LYS A 553 -36.82 3.50 4.45
CA LYS A 553 -35.40 3.62 4.10
C LYS A 553 -35.07 3.03 2.72
N ALA A 554 -35.72 1.94 2.32
CA ALA A 554 -35.62 1.41 0.96
C ALA A 554 -36.22 2.38 -0.07
N ALA A 555 -37.35 3.02 0.25
CA ALA A 555 -37.97 4.02 -0.63
C ALA A 555 -37.10 5.26 -0.84
N ILE A 556 -36.30 5.66 0.17
CA ILE A 556 -35.37 6.80 0.06
C ILE A 556 -34.31 6.57 -1.02
N GLU A 557 -33.81 5.35 -1.20
CA GLU A 557 -32.81 5.05 -2.24
C GLU A 557 -33.42 5.17 -3.64
N GLY A 558 -34.65 4.69 -3.82
CA GLY A 558 -35.41 4.91 -5.06
C GLY A 558 -35.67 6.41 -5.33
N MET A 559 -36.13 7.13 -4.30
CA MET A 559 -36.37 8.57 -4.36
C MET A 559 -35.10 9.35 -4.71
N THR A 560 -33.95 8.99 -4.14
CA THR A 560 -32.64 9.59 -4.42
C THR A 560 -32.30 9.49 -5.90
N ARG A 561 -32.49 8.31 -6.50
CA ARG A 561 -32.22 8.08 -7.94
C ARG A 561 -33.17 8.88 -8.83
N GLY A 562 -34.44 8.98 -8.45
CA GLY A 562 -35.44 9.80 -9.14
C GLY A 562 -35.06 11.28 -9.13
N LEU A 563 -34.82 11.85 -7.95
CA LEU A 563 -34.43 13.25 -7.78
C LEU A 563 -33.11 13.57 -8.49
N ALA A 564 -32.12 12.67 -8.44
CA ALA A 564 -30.86 12.82 -9.17
C ALA A 564 -31.08 12.93 -10.69
N ARG A 565 -32.02 12.15 -11.23
CA ARG A 565 -32.36 12.18 -12.66
C ARG A 565 -33.03 13.49 -13.05
N ASP A 566 -33.98 13.95 -12.24
CA ASP A 566 -34.79 15.13 -12.54
C ASP A 566 -33.99 16.43 -12.42
N LEU A 567 -33.16 16.52 -11.38
CA LEU A 567 -32.42 17.74 -11.04
C LEU A 567 -31.01 17.81 -11.63
N GLY A 568 -30.45 16.67 -12.08
CA GLY A 568 -29.07 16.58 -12.56
C GLY A 568 -28.75 17.46 -13.78
N GLN A 569 -29.74 17.75 -14.64
CA GLN A 569 -29.57 18.67 -15.76
C GLN A 569 -29.28 20.13 -15.32
N HIS A 570 -29.62 20.46 -14.07
CA HIS A 570 -29.33 21.75 -13.45
C HIS A 570 -28.09 21.70 -12.56
N ASN A 571 -27.25 20.66 -12.70
CA ASN A 571 -26.05 20.44 -11.89
C ASN A 571 -26.34 20.30 -10.38
N VAL A 572 -27.55 19.88 -10.02
CA VAL A 572 -27.91 19.52 -8.66
C VAL A 572 -27.63 18.04 -8.43
N ARG A 573 -26.82 17.74 -7.42
CA ARG A 573 -26.39 16.38 -7.08
C ARG A 573 -27.27 15.82 -5.98
N VAL A 574 -27.72 14.58 -6.12
CA VAL A 574 -28.56 13.92 -5.12
C VAL A 574 -28.00 12.54 -4.80
N ASN A 575 -27.61 12.28 -3.55
CA ASN A 575 -27.06 10.99 -3.13
C ASN A 575 -27.69 10.50 -1.83
N CYS A 576 -27.55 9.20 -1.56
CA CYS A 576 -27.98 8.56 -0.33
C CYS A 576 -26.75 8.13 0.48
N ILE A 577 -26.71 8.50 1.76
CA ILE A 577 -25.76 7.93 2.73
C ILE A 577 -26.48 6.81 3.48
N VAL A 578 -25.86 5.64 3.57
CA VAL A 578 -26.40 4.44 4.23
C VAL A 578 -25.52 4.10 5.44
N PRO A 579 -25.84 4.63 6.63
CA PRO A 579 -25.08 4.32 7.84
C PRO A 579 -25.33 2.88 8.31
N GLY A 580 -24.33 2.30 8.97
CA GLY A 580 -24.39 1.04 9.73
C GLY A 580 -24.94 1.20 11.15
N GLY A 581 -24.48 0.36 12.07
CA GLY A 581 -24.76 0.47 13.51
C GLY A 581 -24.01 1.62 14.18
N VAL A 582 -24.39 2.87 13.88
CA VAL A 582 -23.70 4.07 14.40
C VAL A 582 -23.89 4.19 15.92
N ARG A 583 -22.80 4.40 16.65
CA ARG A 583 -22.86 4.67 18.09
C ARG A 583 -23.41 6.08 18.33
N THR A 584 -24.51 6.16 19.07
CA THR A 584 -25.14 7.43 19.47
C THR A 584 -25.72 7.29 20.88
N PRO A 585 -25.86 8.38 21.66
CA PRO A 585 -26.42 8.30 23.00
C PRO A 585 -27.82 7.64 23.06
N ARG A 586 -28.64 7.85 22.03
CA ARG A 586 -29.97 7.22 21.92
C ARG A 586 -29.87 5.71 21.69
N GLN A 587 -28.95 5.25 20.83
CA GLN A 587 -28.72 3.81 20.61
C GLN A 587 -28.15 3.15 21.86
N GLU A 588 -27.22 3.83 22.55
CA GLU A 588 -26.66 3.36 23.82
C GLU A 588 -27.73 3.21 24.90
N ALA A 589 -28.65 4.17 25.01
CA ALA A 589 -29.70 4.14 26.03
C ALA A 589 -30.80 3.09 25.78
N LEU A 590 -31.14 2.81 24.51
CA LEU A 590 -32.30 1.98 24.15
C LEU A 590 -31.94 0.55 23.75
N TRP A 591 -30.77 0.33 23.13
CA TRP A 591 -30.50 -0.89 22.36
C TRP A 591 -29.13 -1.53 22.62
N HIS A 592 -28.29 -0.95 23.48
CA HIS A 592 -26.95 -1.46 23.72
C HIS A 592 -26.93 -2.54 24.82
N THR A 593 -26.85 -3.80 24.39
CA THR A 593 -26.47 -4.93 25.26
C THR A 593 -25.12 -5.49 24.82
N PRO A 594 -24.36 -6.18 25.70
CA PRO A 594 -23.11 -6.83 25.33
C PRO A 594 -23.28 -7.82 24.16
N GLU A 595 -24.42 -8.52 24.09
CA GLU A 595 -24.74 -9.46 23.03
C GLU A 595 -24.97 -8.74 21.69
N GLU A 596 -25.67 -7.61 21.71
CA GLU A 596 -25.92 -6.81 20.51
C GLU A 596 -24.64 -6.14 20.00
N GLU A 597 -23.78 -5.65 20.91
CA GLU A 597 -22.44 -5.13 20.56
C GLU A 597 -21.60 -6.21 19.88
N ALA A 598 -21.57 -7.42 20.43
CA ALA A 598 -20.86 -8.56 19.83
C ALA A 598 -21.43 -8.93 18.46
N ARG A 599 -22.76 -8.91 18.30
CA ARG A 599 -23.43 -9.19 17.02
C ARG A 599 -23.06 -8.18 15.94
N ILE A 600 -23.04 -6.88 16.29
CA ILE A 600 -22.65 -5.78 15.41
C ILE A 600 -21.20 -5.99 14.94
N LEU A 601 -20.26 -6.18 15.87
CA LEU A 601 -18.85 -6.36 15.54
C LEU A 601 -18.58 -7.66 14.75
N ALA A 602 -19.31 -8.73 15.04
CA ALA A 602 -19.20 -9.97 14.29
C ALA A 602 -19.57 -9.78 12.81
N GLY A 603 -20.62 -9.01 12.54
CA GLY A 603 -21.11 -8.76 11.18
C GLY A 603 -20.26 -7.81 10.34
N GLN A 604 -19.49 -6.91 10.95
CA GLN A 604 -18.67 -5.92 10.24
C GLN A 604 -17.31 -6.47 9.79
N CYS A 605 -16.78 -6.07 8.64
CA CYS A 605 -15.38 -6.33 8.28
C CYS A 605 -14.40 -5.60 9.21
N LEU A 606 -14.66 -4.32 9.51
CA LEU A 606 -13.88 -3.54 10.46
C LEU A 606 -14.48 -3.75 11.86
N LYS A 607 -13.71 -4.35 12.77
CA LYS A 607 -14.16 -4.75 14.12
C LYS A 607 -14.19 -3.58 15.11
N ALA A 608 -14.74 -2.46 14.68
CA ALA A 608 -14.92 -1.24 15.47
C ALA A 608 -16.28 -0.60 15.15
N ARG A 609 -16.95 0.00 16.14
CA ARG A 609 -18.23 0.69 15.90
C ARG A 609 -18.03 1.84 14.93
N VAL A 610 -19.04 2.06 14.09
CA VAL A 610 -19.15 3.29 13.30
C VAL A 610 -19.50 4.43 14.25
N GLU A 611 -18.74 5.51 14.22
CA GLU A 611 -18.97 6.71 15.01
C GLU A 611 -19.71 7.78 14.20
N VAL A 612 -20.31 8.75 14.88
CA VAL A 612 -21.02 9.87 14.23
C VAL A 612 -20.11 10.64 13.27
N ASP A 613 -18.85 10.79 13.66
CA ASP A 613 -17.80 11.47 12.92
C ASP A 613 -17.52 10.79 11.56
N ASP A 614 -17.53 9.46 11.49
CA ASP A 614 -17.34 8.71 10.23
C ASP A 614 -18.40 9.08 9.18
N VAL A 615 -19.65 9.19 9.64
CA VAL A 615 -20.80 9.55 8.80
C VAL A 615 -20.72 11.01 8.37
N ALA A 616 -20.33 11.90 9.30
CA ALA A 616 -20.15 13.31 9.02
C ALA A 616 -19.04 13.57 7.99
N ALA A 617 -17.92 12.84 8.05
CA ALA A 617 -16.84 12.96 7.05
C ALA A 617 -17.31 12.63 5.63
N LEU A 618 -18.10 11.58 5.45
CA LEU A 618 -18.67 11.26 4.14
C LEU A 618 -19.66 12.33 3.69
N ALA A 619 -20.51 12.84 4.58
CA ALA A 619 -21.45 13.90 4.25
C ALA A 619 -20.73 15.18 3.78
N LEU A 620 -19.65 15.57 4.46
CA LEU A 620 -18.79 16.68 4.05
C LEU A 620 -18.19 16.46 2.66
N PHE A 621 -17.63 15.27 2.39
CA PHE A 621 -17.10 14.92 1.07
C PHE A 621 -18.17 15.07 -0.01
N LEU A 622 -19.32 14.42 0.18
CA LEU A 622 -20.41 14.42 -0.79
C LEU A 622 -21.02 15.80 -1.00
N ALA A 623 -20.99 16.68 0.00
CA ALA A 623 -21.42 18.07 -0.15
C ALA A 623 -20.42 18.95 -0.91
N SER A 624 -19.12 18.61 -0.88
CA SER A 624 -18.06 19.42 -1.47
C SER A 624 -17.90 19.26 -3.01
N ASP A 625 -17.16 20.19 -3.61
CA ASP A 625 -16.73 20.12 -5.04
C ASP A 625 -15.87 18.88 -5.36
N SER A 626 -15.25 18.28 -4.35
CA SER A 626 -14.48 17.03 -4.52
C SER A 626 -15.39 15.88 -4.97
N ALA A 627 -16.68 15.94 -4.66
CA ALA A 627 -17.70 14.99 -5.08
C ALA A 627 -18.50 15.45 -6.32
N ARG A 628 -18.00 16.38 -7.14
CA ARG A 628 -18.70 16.95 -8.31
C ARG A 628 -19.21 15.93 -9.35
N ARG A 629 -18.75 14.68 -9.32
CA ARG A 629 -19.20 13.58 -10.20
C ARG A 629 -19.96 12.46 -9.46
N CYS A 630 -20.34 12.69 -8.21
CA CYS A 630 -21.12 11.78 -7.39
C CYS A 630 -22.58 12.23 -7.37
N SER A 631 -23.46 11.50 -8.05
CA SER A 631 -24.92 11.72 -8.03
C SER A 631 -25.67 10.42 -8.35
N GLY A 632 -26.85 10.24 -7.74
CA GLY A 632 -27.74 9.11 -7.92
C GLY A 632 -27.24 7.79 -7.33
N ARG A 633 -26.35 7.85 -6.32
CA ARG A 633 -25.71 6.68 -5.71
C ARG A 633 -25.94 6.58 -4.21
N ASP A 634 -25.84 5.35 -3.74
CA ASP A 634 -25.91 4.95 -2.34
C ASP A 634 -24.48 4.72 -1.84
N TYR A 635 -24.10 5.38 -0.74
CA TYR A 635 -22.77 5.34 -0.15
C TYR A 635 -22.85 4.79 1.27
N TYR A 636 -22.19 3.66 1.52
CA TYR A 636 -22.25 2.94 2.79
C TYR A 636 -21.19 3.45 3.78
N VAL A 637 -21.60 3.65 5.03
CA VAL A 637 -20.71 3.91 6.18
C VAL A 637 -21.08 2.92 7.27
N ASP A 638 -20.69 1.66 7.07
CA ASP A 638 -21.18 0.53 7.85
C ASP A 638 -20.09 -0.43 8.34
N ALA A 639 -18.82 -0.01 8.22
CA ALA A 639 -17.66 -0.85 8.57
C ALA A 639 -17.60 -2.18 7.79
N GLY A 640 -18.21 -2.25 6.60
CA GLY A 640 -18.25 -3.44 5.75
C GLY A 640 -19.16 -4.52 6.33
N TRP A 641 -20.33 -4.14 6.83
CA TRP A 641 -21.30 -5.12 7.34
C TRP A 641 -22.17 -5.67 6.21
N TYR A 642 -22.60 -4.83 5.28
CA TYR A 642 -23.38 -5.27 4.13
C TYR A 642 -22.53 -5.46 2.86
N GLY A 643 -22.72 -6.59 2.18
CA GLY A 643 -22.20 -6.84 0.84
C GLY A 643 -20.69 -7.14 0.75
N ALA A 644 -20.04 -7.38 1.89
CA ALA A 644 -18.61 -7.66 2.00
C ALA A 644 -18.28 -9.14 2.20
#